data_AF-A0A922HY66-F1
#
_entry.id   AF-A0A922HY66-F1
#
_cell.length_a   1.000
_cell.length_b   1.000
_cell.length_c   1.000
_cell.angle_alpha   90.00
_cell.angle_beta   90.00
_cell.angle_gamma   90.00
#
_symmetry.space_group_name_H-M   'P 1'
#
loop_
_entity.id
_entity.type
_entity.pdbx_description
1 polymer ?
#
loop_
_entity_poly.entity_id
_entity_poly.type
_entity_poly.pdbx_seq_one_letter_code
_entity_poly.pdbx_strand_id
1 'polypeptide(L)'
;MLVESFECNSNNCYECTTNTIICTDNNLDQIPMVSPFVIHLNLSHNVIRELKQKQFAHLPILNNLDLSYNHIKTIPDRVFAGLGSLKKLFLNHNQITVIDRYGFRNLHELEELHLHSNFLGLHFDGNIFKELFHLKYLSILPLKNDYNNVKSLQNDIEYICDRKSLVIKNNEESLVFCKKLKIHDNINYSHGNFHETQSIKIQNNDDADVIVKQQQQHMKLPISTNIQQSSRFIHPNKMNLAEIIKYGSTPMLTKVPESIYRIKLGSKLILSCEAEGNPKPTVKWIRYGRTFSFNSTITIEKATPENDGFYECVARNRNGKASKEVRIIIVGSISPDSNLNDHRDLLENIIEASKYSKKIELGDLITLNTTDVLKFFDLTRLLIAYSDNRTQFDAVIFKTSNHSLTATQATVMGNYTGCVGGARFEAYDCSHEDEQSGYYSITGICNNKKHPEWGASVSPFLRLLPPNYEDGLVKPIGWFDNDWWTNGSTISNFRQRPNSRKVTQELLSNNRNLLEGDITDCERTCQNVEPCYSILQTDVSNKCIEFKRSAEYCGSGYTSVVFGQLIQREQVNLITSFIDGSQIYGNTLEVSNYLRHPSIQNNSLLNSTIIANRTYLPYNNNQLLLSMDCQPEPESYQECFLAGDHRANEQLGLLVFHNLWLRNHNLLARKLQILRPDWSNEKIFNEARKIVAAQLQIITYRDWLPSIVGSKGMRMLGVYNGYNETVNPSISNVFATAAMRFGHTLVNKNLIRKLANFHRNKKPKNDPMNKETRIHRAFFKPDLLSKTNVLDSVLLGLAMTPLKKALPEQAITDELTERLFKLSRYTPLDLASINIQRGRDHALPDYNQWRKFCGLKMANNFDDDLKYEIKNRNIREKLKKLYGHPNNVDLYVAGIMENSDHDAMVGPTFRCLIVDQFRRLRDGDRFFYLNRGVFTDEQLKQLENTTTLSALICQNSDNIKTFLNGSFQLPNNYHSWIRCDKFQQIDLSKW
;
A
#
# COMPACT_ATOMS: atom_id res chain seq x y z
N MET A 1 -10.82 8.14 -3.93
CA MET A 1 -11.99 8.01 -4.82
C MET A 1 -13.13 8.69 -4.10
N LEU A 2 -13.73 9.74 -4.68
CA LEU A 2 -14.90 10.36 -4.07
C LEU A 2 -16.17 9.78 -4.69
N VAL A 3 -17.13 9.47 -3.83
CA VAL A 3 -18.44 8.91 -4.15
C VAL A 3 -19.30 10.03 -4.74
N GLU A 4 -19.87 9.83 -5.94
CA GLU A 4 -21.02 10.63 -6.34
C GLU A 4 -22.16 10.34 -5.36
N SER A 5 -22.70 11.36 -4.70
CA SER A 5 -23.96 11.25 -3.99
C SER A 5 -25.07 11.05 -5.02
N PHE A 6 -25.32 9.79 -5.40
CA PHE A 6 -26.49 9.44 -6.17
C PHE A 6 -27.72 9.67 -5.27
N GLU A 7 -28.40 10.80 -5.47
CA GLU A 7 -29.78 10.93 -5.04
C GLU A 7 -30.55 9.79 -5.73
N CYS A 8 -31.02 8.84 -4.92
CA CYS A 8 -31.83 7.72 -5.38
C CYS A 8 -33.18 8.29 -5.84
N ASN A 9 -33.20 8.77 -7.08
CA ASN A 9 -34.28 9.54 -7.64
C ASN A 9 -35.51 8.63 -7.71
N SER A 10 -36.57 8.99 -6.96
CA SER A 10 -37.69 8.11 -6.56
C SER A 10 -38.60 7.63 -7.69
N ASN A 11 -38.15 7.74 -8.95
CA ASN A 11 -38.84 7.36 -10.16
C ASN A 11 -38.31 6.06 -10.79
N ASN A 12 -37.13 5.57 -10.37
CA ASN A 12 -36.42 4.44 -11.00
C ASN A 12 -36.04 3.30 -10.02
N CYS A 13 -36.47 3.37 -8.76
CA CYS A 13 -36.24 2.34 -7.75
C CYS A 13 -37.44 2.35 -6.78
N TYR A 14 -37.95 1.17 -6.42
CA TYR A 14 -39.13 1.01 -5.56
C TYR A 14 -38.82 1.30 -4.08
N GLU A 15 -37.61 0.97 -3.64
CA GLU A 15 -37.11 1.29 -2.30
C GLU A 15 -35.71 1.91 -2.38
N CYS A 16 -35.52 3.00 -1.63
CA CYS A 16 -34.29 3.80 -1.57
C CYS A 16 -34.02 4.23 -0.11
N THR A 17 -33.62 3.31 0.76
CA THR A 17 -33.13 3.66 2.11
C THR A 17 -31.60 3.73 2.13
N THR A 18 -31.01 4.19 3.23
CA THR A 18 -29.55 4.27 3.37
C THR A 18 -28.85 2.91 3.23
N ASN A 19 -29.56 1.83 3.57
CA ASN A 19 -29.03 0.48 3.71
C ASN A 19 -29.66 -0.52 2.71
N THR A 20 -30.83 -0.23 2.15
CA THR A 20 -31.55 -1.10 1.20
C THR A 20 -31.95 -0.32 -0.05
N ILE A 21 -31.56 -0.81 -1.22
CA ILE A 21 -31.93 -0.26 -2.53
C ILE A 21 -32.52 -1.37 -3.40
N ILE A 22 -33.74 -1.15 -3.92
CA ILE A 22 -34.48 -2.10 -4.75
C ILE A 22 -34.90 -1.40 -6.04
N CYS A 23 -34.30 -1.78 -7.16
CA CYS A 23 -34.54 -1.20 -8.49
C CYS A 23 -34.93 -2.29 -9.52
N THR A 24 -35.91 -3.14 -9.19
CA THR A 24 -36.40 -4.22 -10.05
C THR A 24 -37.36 -3.72 -11.12
N ASP A 25 -37.43 -4.36 -12.30
CA ASP A 25 -38.35 -4.02 -13.41
C ASP A 25 -38.17 -2.60 -14.00
N ASN A 26 -36.97 -2.00 -13.86
CA ASN A 26 -36.68 -0.62 -14.24
C ASN A 26 -35.98 -0.46 -15.60
N ASN A 27 -35.89 -1.53 -16.40
CA ASN A 27 -35.19 -1.56 -17.70
C ASN A 27 -33.74 -1.03 -17.65
N LEU A 28 -33.03 -1.22 -16.54
CA LEU A 28 -31.64 -0.81 -16.38
C LEU A 28 -30.75 -1.64 -17.31
N ASP A 29 -29.97 -0.99 -18.18
CA ASP A 29 -28.96 -1.64 -19.04
C ASP A 29 -27.56 -1.61 -18.43
N GLN A 30 -27.36 -0.77 -17.41
CA GLN A 30 -26.14 -0.60 -16.63
C GLN A 30 -26.46 -0.55 -15.13
N ILE A 31 -25.48 -0.92 -14.32
CA ILE A 31 -25.59 -0.87 -12.86
C ILE A 31 -25.51 0.59 -12.40
N PRO A 32 -26.51 1.12 -11.66
CA PRO A 32 -26.48 2.47 -11.14
C PRO A 32 -25.37 2.62 -10.08
N MET A 33 -24.85 3.85 -9.92
CA MET A 33 -23.96 4.15 -8.81
C MET A 33 -24.80 4.28 -7.53
N VAL A 34 -24.38 3.60 -6.46
CA VAL A 34 -25.18 3.50 -5.23
C VAL A 34 -24.34 3.82 -3.99
N SER A 35 -25.01 4.13 -2.88
CA SER A 35 -24.36 4.53 -1.63
C SER A 35 -23.40 3.43 -1.11
N PRO A 36 -22.21 3.78 -0.59
CA PRO A 36 -21.27 2.81 0.00
C PRO A 36 -21.80 2.13 1.27
N PHE A 37 -22.90 2.64 1.84
CA PHE A 37 -23.54 2.10 3.04
C PHE A 37 -24.65 1.07 2.73
N VAL A 38 -24.87 0.73 1.46
CA VAL A 38 -25.89 -0.25 1.06
C VAL A 38 -25.49 -1.65 1.50
N ILE A 39 -26.37 -2.26 2.28
CA ILE A 39 -26.29 -3.63 2.82
C ILE A 39 -27.07 -4.60 1.92
N HIS A 40 -28.14 -4.13 1.27
CA HIS A 40 -28.98 -4.91 0.36
C HIS A 40 -29.21 -4.15 -0.96
N LEU A 41 -28.75 -4.71 -2.08
CA LEU A 41 -28.92 -4.14 -3.41
C LEU A 41 -29.64 -5.15 -4.32
N ASN A 42 -30.84 -4.80 -4.76
CA ASN A 42 -31.60 -5.60 -5.71
C ASN A 42 -31.73 -4.87 -7.06
N LEU A 43 -31.17 -5.48 -8.10
CA LEU A 43 -31.14 -5.03 -9.50
C LEU A 43 -31.73 -6.10 -10.44
N SER A 44 -32.50 -7.06 -9.92
CA SER A 44 -33.10 -8.12 -10.72
C SER A 44 -34.18 -7.59 -11.69
N HIS A 45 -34.59 -8.41 -12.65
CA HIS A 45 -35.62 -8.06 -13.64
C HIS A 45 -35.26 -6.78 -14.43
N ASN A 46 -34.04 -6.71 -14.95
CA ASN A 46 -33.53 -5.61 -15.74
C ASN A 46 -32.90 -6.13 -17.05
N VAL A 47 -32.24 -5.27 -17.83
CA VAL A 47 -31.65 -5.62 -19.12
C VAL A 47 -30.12 -5.49 -19.13
N ILE A 48 -29.48 -5.61 -17.96
CA ILE A 48 -28.02 -5.46 -17.77
C ILE A 48 -27.29 -6.57 -18.53
N ARG A 49 -26.31 -6.21 -19.37
CA ARG A 49 -25.60 -7.15 -20.28
C ARG A 49 -24.16 -7.44 -19.90
N GLU A 50 -23.49 -6.47 -19.30
CA GLU A 50 -22.04 -6.51 -19.04
C GLU A 50 -21.75 -6.07 -17.60
N LEU A 51 -20.82 -6.77 -16.97
CA LEU A 51 -20.22 -6.38 -15.70
C LEU A 51 -18.77 -5.96 -15.95
N LYS A 52 -18.22 -5.05 -15.13
CA LYS A 52 -16.85 -4.54 -15.25
C LYS A 52 -15.99 -4.97 -14.06
N GLN A 53 -14.68 -5.09 -14.27
CA GLN A 53 -13.72 -5.36 -13.20
C GLN A 53 -13.86 -4.31 -12.09
N LYS A 54 -13.92 -4.74 -10.81
CA LYS A 54 -14.13 -3.89 -9.62
C LYS A 54 -15.42 -3.04 -9.62
N GLN A 55 -16.46 -3.39 -10.40
CA GLN A 55 -17.71 -2.61 -10.50
C GLN A 55 -18.35 -2.32 -9.13
N PHE A 56 -18.22 -3.24 -8.17
CA PHE A 56 -18.81 -3.12 -6.83
C PHE A 56 -17.80 -2.76 -5.73
N ALA A 57 -16.55 -2.42 -6.06
CA ALA A 57 -15.48 -2.19 -5.07
C ALA A 57 -15.72 -1.02 -4.10
N HIS A 58 -16.75 -0.21 -4.36
CA HIS A 58 -17.18 0.91 -3.53
C HIS A 58 -18.24 0.51 -2.46
N LEU A 59 -18.65 -0.76 -2.39
CA LEU A 59 -19.72 -1.26 -1.52
C LEU A 59 -19.23 -2.28 -0.48
N PRO A 60 -18.30 -1.92 0.43
CA PRO A 60 -17.58 -2.88 1.27
C PRO A 60 -18.46 -3.65 2.27
N ILE A 61 -19.62 -3.10 2.65
CA ILE A 61 -20.55 -3.68 3.63
C ILE A 61 -21.80 -4.33 3.01
N LEU A 62 -21.80 -4.52 1.69
CA LEU A 62 -22.93 -5.13 0.98
C LEU A 62 -23.06 -6.61 1.35
N ASN A 63 -24.17 -6.98 1.99
CA ASN A 63 -24.46 -8.37 2.42
C ASN A 63 -25.30 -9.15 1.39
N ASN A 64 -26.14 -8.47 0.59
CA ASN A 64 -27.00 -9.10 -0.41
C ASN A 64 -26.94 -8.36 -1.74
N LEU A 65 -26.68 -9.08 -2.83
CA LEU A 65 -26.66 -8.56 -4.20
C LEU A 65 -27.51 -9.45 -5.10
N ASP A 66 -28.61 -8.90 -5.62
CA ASP A 66 -29.46 -9.59 -6.59
C ASP A 66 -29.32 -8.97 -7.98
N LEU A 67 -28.85 -9.78 -8.93
CA LEU A 67 -28.66 -9.49 -10.35
C LEU A 67 -29.41 -10.51 -11.21
N SER A 68 -30.36 -11.25 -10.64
CA SER A 68 -31.13 -12.28 -11.36
C SER A 68 -32.03 -11.68 -12.45
N TYR A 69 -32.53 -12.50 -13.38
CA TYR A 69 -33.44 -12.05 -14.46
C TYR A 69 -32.90 -10.83 -15.24
N ASN A 70 -31.64 -10.93 -15.68
CA ASN A 70 -30.95 -9.92 -16.48
C ASN A 70 -30.43 -10.53 -17.79
N HIS A 71 -29.52 -9.86 -18.49
CA HIS A 71 -28.95 -10.32 -19.77
C HIS A 71 -27.42 -10.50 -19.70
N ILE A 72 -26.88 -10.73 -18.50
CA ILE A 72 -25.44 -10.82 -18.25
C ILE A 72 -24.87 -12.05 -18.96
N LYS A 73 -23.80 -11.87 -19.75
CA LYS A 73 -23.17 -12.96 -20.53
C LYS A 73 -21.87 -13.49 -19.93
N THR A 74 -21.13 -12.66 -19.20
CA THR A 74 -19.82 -13.04 -18.65
C THR A 74 -19.62 -12.47 -17.25
N ILE A 75 -18.89 -13.21 -16.42
CA ILE A 75 -18.43 -12.78 -15.09
C ILE A 75 -16.91 -12.59 -15.18
N PRO A 76 -16.39 -11.34 -15.31
CA PRO A 76 -14.96 -11.11 -15.54
C PRO A 76 -14.13 -11.12 -14.23
N ASP A 77 -12.80 -11.15 -14.40
CA ASP A 77 -11.77 -10.95 -13.35
C ASP A 77 -12.22 -9.89 -12.33
N ARG A 78 -12.21 -10.26 -11.04
CA ARG A 78 -12.37 -9.35 -9.88
C ARG A 78 -13.56 -8.39 -9.97
N VAL A 79 -14.64 -8.77 -10.66
CA VAL A 79 -15.88 -7.98 -10.74
C VAL A 79 -16.45 -7.66 -9.36
N PHE A 80 -16.44 -8.63 -8.45
CA PHE A 80 -16.91 -8.52 -7.06
C PHE A 80 -15.81 -8.15 -6.06
N ALA A 81 -14.60 -7.78 -6.50
CA ALA A 81 -13.52 -7.45 -5.57
C ALA A 81 -13.86 -6.21 -4.74
N GLY A 82 -13.77 -6.34 -3.41
CA GLY A 82 -14.21 -5.34 -2.44
C GLY A 82 -15.45 -5.75 -1.64
N LEU A 83 -16.23 -6.73 -2.14
CA LEU A 83 -17.45 -7.23 -1.49
C LEU A 83 -17.16 -8.27 -0.38
N GLY A 84 -16.30 -7.92 0.57
CA GLY A 84 -15.85 -8.84 1.62
C GLY A 84 -16.95 -9.34 2.57
N SER A 85 -18.03 -8.57 2.75
CA SER A 85 -19.17 -8.92 3.61
C SER A 85 -20.33 -9.63 2.88
N LEU A 86 -20.21 -9.89 1.57
CA LEU A 86 -21.32 -10.39 0.77
C LEU A 86 -21.68 -11.84 1.14
N LYS A 87 -22.91 -12.02 1.66
CA LYS A 87 -23.47 -13.30 2.09
C LYS A 87 -24.38 -13.95 1.05
N LYS A 88 -25.04 -13.17 0.20
CA LYS A 88 -26.00 -13.66 -0.81
C LYS A 88 -25.74 -13.03 -2.17
N LEU A 89 -25.65 -13.86 -3.21
CA LEU A 89 -25.45 -13.44 -4.60
C LEU A 89 -26.40 -14.20 -5.54
N PHE A 90 -27.29 -13.46 -6.19
CA PHE A 90 -28.23 -14.00 -7.16
C PHE A 90 -27.84 -13.58 -8.59
N LEU A 91 -27.58 -14.57 -9.45
CA LEU A 91 -27.18 -14.44 -10.86
C LEU A 91 -28.02 -15.36 -11.77
N ASN A 92 -29.04 -16.03 -11.21
CA ASN A 92 -29.94 -16.94 -11.92
C ASN A 92 -30.79 -16.21 -12.99
N HIS A 93 -31.27 -16.95 -14.00
CA HIS A 93 -32.04 -16.40 -15.12
C HIS A 93 -31.30 -15.27 -15.88
N ASN A 94 -29.99 -15.45 -16.11
CA ASN A 94 -29.18 -14.59 -16.97
C ASN A 94 -28.76 -15.35 -18.25
N GLN A 95 -27.82 -14.80 -19.01
CA GLN A 95 -27.28 -15.40 -20.24
C GLN A 95 -25.83 -15.86 -20.08
N ILE A 96 -25.38 -16.16 -18.84
CA ILE A 96 -23.96 -16.35 -18.52
C ILE A 96 -23.43 -17.60 -19.22
N THR A 97 -22.40 -17.43 -20.04
CA THR A 97 -21.69 -18.52 -20.74
C THR A 97 -20.28 -18.76 -20.23
N VAL A 98 -19.61 -17.71 -19.71
CA VAL A 98 -18.22 -17.75 -19.24
C VAL A 98 -18.08 -17.06 -17.88
N ILE A 99 -17.37 -17.72 -16.96
CA ILE A 99 -16.94 -17.17 -15.67
C ILE A 99 -15.42 -17.20 -15.63
N ASP A 100 -14.78 -16.05 -15.40
CA ASP A 100 -13.34 -15.95 -15.24
C ASP A 100 -12.87 -16.72 -14.00
N ARG A 101 -11.65 -17.28 -14.03
CA ARG A 101 -11.09 -18.07 -12.93
C ARG A 101 -10.94 -17.30 -11.61
N TYR A 102 -10.98 -15.98 -11.64
CA TYR A 102 -11.00 -15.08 -10.49
C TYR A 102 -12.29 -14.25 -10.37
N GLY A 103 -13.38 -14.67 -11.03
CA GLY A 103 -14.67 -13.97 -11.02
C GLY A 103 -15.27 -13.83 -9.62
N PHE A 104 -15.26 -14.90 -8.82
CA PHE A 104 -15.78 -14.94 -7.44
C PHE A 104 -14.72 -14.71 -6.35
N ARG A 105 -13.52 -14.26 -6.74
CA ARG A 105 -12.40 -14.05 -5.82
C ARG A 105 -12.74 -13.00 -4.74
N ASN A 106 -12.31 -13.27 -3.52
CA ASN A 106 -12.56 -12.47 -2.30
C ASN A 106 -14.00 -12.52 -1.73
N LEU A 107 -14.88 -13.39 -2.23
CA LEU A 107 -16.25 -13.59 -1.69
C LEU A 107 -16.28 -14.63 -0.55
N HIS A 108 -15.46 -14.45 0.48
CA HIS A 108 -15.23 -15.49 1.50
C HIS A 108 -16.44 -15.74 2.40
N GLU A 109 -17.17 -14.67 2.77
CA GLU A 109 -18.39 -14.71 3.60
C GLU A 109 -19.65 -15.18 2.84
N LEU A 110 -19.53 -15.56 1.56
CA LEU A 110 -20.68 -15.89 0.73
C LEU A 110 -21.34 -17.20 1.20
N GLU A 111 -22.57 -17.10 1.69
CA GLU A 111 -23.39 -18.20 2.21
C GLU A 111 -24.32 -18.79 1.13
N GLU A 112 -24.83 -17.98 0.20
CA GLU A 112 -25.80 -18.41 -0.83
C GLU A 112 -25.42 -17.88 -2.23
N LEU A 113 -25.34 -18.78 -3.23
CA LEU A 113 -25.03 -18.47 -4.62
C LEU A 113 -26.04 -19.11 -5.59
N HIS A 114 -26.73 -18.29 -6.38
CA HIS A 114 -27.73 -18.74 -7.35
C HIS A 114 -27.26 -18.45 -8.79
N LEU A 115 -27.06 -19.49 -9.58
CA LEU A 115 -26.56 -19.47 -10.97
C LEU A 115 -27.44 -20.27 -11.94
N HIS A 116 -28.50 -20.94 -11.47
CA HIS A 116 -29.40 -21.73 -12.32
C HIS A 116 -30.06 -20.91 -13.45
N SER A 117 -30.56 -21.59 -14.47
CA SER A 117 -31.19 -20.95 -15.65
C SER A 117 -30.25 -19.98 -16.39
N ASN A 118 -28.97 -20.36 -16.51
CA ASN A 118 -27.97 -19.69 -17.35
C ASN A 118 -27.49 -20.63 -18.48
N PHE A 119 -26.68 -20.11 -19.41
CA PHE A 119 -26.11 -20.86 -20.55
C PHE A 119 -24.67 -21.34 -20.30
N LEU A 120 -24.38 -21.79 -19.08
CA LEU A 120 -23.04 -22.20 -18.65
C LEU A 120 -22.53 -23.37 -19.51
N GLY A 121 -21.41 -23.17 -20.21
CA GLY A 121 -20.82 -24.14 -21.15
C GLY A 121 -19.52 -24.79 -20.67
N LEU A 122 -18.91 -25.60 -21.54
CA LEU A 122 -17.70 -26.43 -21.32
C LEU A 122 -16.38 -25.70 -20.95
N HIS A 123 -16.41 -24.43 -20.55
CA HIS A 123 -15.24 -23.62 -20.19
C HIS A 123 -15.22 -23.23 -18.71
N PHE A 124 -15.19 -24.24 -17.84
CA PHE A 124 -14.78 -24.08 -16.44
C PHE A 124 -13.28 -24.41 -16.30
N ASP A 125 -12.46 -23.40 -16.04
CA ASP A 125 -11.10 -23.59 -15.50
C ASP A 125 -11.26 -23.87 -14.00
N GLY A 126 -10.89 -25.07 -13.55
CA GLY A 126 -11.30 -25.58 -12.24
C GLY A 126 -10.81 -24.72 -11.06
N ASN A 127 -11.47 -24.84 -9.91
CA ASN A 127 -11.28 -24.09 -8.65
C ASN A 127 -12.09 -22.77 -8.51
N ILE A 128 -13.04 -22.42 -9.39
CA ILE A 128 -13.79 -21.13 -9.29
C ILE A 128 -14.58 -20.94 -7.98
N PHE A 129 -14.97 -22.03 -7.31
CA PHE A 129 -15.71 -22.01 -6.04
C PHE A 129 -14.81 -22.26 -4.81
N LYS A 130 -13.50 -22.44 -5.00
CA LYS A 130 -12.58 -22.92 -3.95
C LYS A 130 -12.48 -21.99 -2.75
N GLU A 131 -12.51 -20.68 -3.00
CA GLU A 131 -12.38 -19.58 -2.03
C GLU A 131 -13.70 -19.23 -1.31
N LEU A 132 -14.82 -19.86 -1.67
CA LEU A 132 -16.14 -19.63 -1.04
C LEU A 132 -16.25 -20.48 0.23
N PHE A 133 -15.53 -20.11 1.29
CA PHE A 133 -15.38 -20.94 2.49
C PHE A 133 -16.68 -21.12 3.28
N HIS A 134 -17.56 -20.12 3.28
CA HIS A 134 -18.80 -20.11 4.05
C HIS A 134 -20.06 -20.52 3.27
N LEU A 135 -19.90 -21.04 2.05
CA LEU A 135 -21.03 -21.39 1.17
C LEU A 135 -21.87 -22.54 1.75
N LYS A 136 -23.16 -22.26 1.95
CA LYS A 136 -24.22 -23.17 2.47
C LYS A 136 -25.26 -23.53 1.41
N TYR A 137 -25.44 -22.70 0.38
CA TYR A 137 -26.42 -22.93 -0.68
C TYR A 137 -25.83 -22.65 -2.07
N LEU A 138 -26.00 -23.60 -2.99
CA LEU A 138 -25.59 -23.46 -4.39
C LEU A 138 -26.66 -24.00 -5.35
N SER A 139 -27.00 -23.25 -6.39
CA SER A 139 -27.92 -23.70 -7.45
C SER A 139 -27.37 -23.35 -8.83
N ILE A 140 -27.18 -24.33 -9.71
CA ILE A 140 -26.33 -24.21 -10.94
C ILE A 140 -26.93 -24.83 -12.22
N LEU A 141 -28.13 -25.42 -12.20
CA LEU A 141 -28.64 -26.20 -13.34
C LEU A 141 -29.20 -25.35 -14.50
N PRO A 142 -28.94 -25.70 -15.78
CA PRO A 142 -29.54 -25.07 -16.95
C PRO A 142 -30.94 -25.62 -17.26
N LEU A 143 -31.70 -24.93 -18.12
CA LEU A 143 -33.00 -25.39 -18.62
C LEU A 143 -32.84 -26.41 -19.76
N LYS A 144 -33.36 -27.63 -19.55
CA LYS A 144 -33.52 -28.76 -20.50
C LYS A 144 -32.24 -29.39 -21.12
N ASN A 145 -32.04 -30.66 -20.79
CA ASN A 145 -31.49 -31.73 -21.66
C ASN A 145 -30.11 -31.53 -22.30
N ASP A 146 -29.08 -31.15 -21.54
CA ASP A 146 -27.68 -31.28 -22.02
C ASP A 146 -26.75 -31.96 -21.00
N TYR A 147 -26.82 -33.29 -20.99
CA TYR A 147 -26.05 -34.17 -20.10
C TYR A 147 -24.52 -34.03 -20.24
N ASN A 148 -24.03 -33.42 -21.32
CA ASN A 148 -22.60 -33.30 -21.60
C ASN A 148 -21.89 -32.25 -20.74
N ASN A 149 -22.59 -31.20 -20.27
CA ASN A 149 -21.97 -30.13 -19.46
C ASN A 149 -21.56 -30.59 -18.06
N VAL A 150 -22.29 -31.54 -17.46
CA VAL A 150 -22.07 -32.00 -16.08
C VAL A 150 -20.69 -32.62 -15.87
N LYS A 151 -20.10 -33.21 -16.91
CA LYS A 151 -18.77 -33.84 -16.86
C LYS A 151 -17.63 -32.84 -16.63
N SER A 152 -17.78 -31.59 -17.07
CA SER A 152 -16.76 -30.54 -16.88
C SER A 152 -16.71 -30.02 -15.44
N LEU A 153 -17.84 -30.09 -14.73
CA LEU A 153 -17.97 -29.66 -13.34
C LEU A 153 -17.57 -30.73 -12.32
N GLN A 154 -17.15 -31.92 -12.77
CA GLN A 154 -16.93 -33.08 -11.89
C GLN A 154 -15.95 -32.78 -10.75
N ASN A 155 -14.79 -32.16 -11.04
CA ASN A 155 -13.76 -31.86 -10.03
C ASN A 155 -14.20 -30.79 -9.02
N ASP A 156 -14.91 -29.76 -9.48
CA ASP A 156 -15.44 -28.71 -8.60
C ASP A 156 -16.61 -29.26 -7.75
N ILE A 157 -17.50 -30.07 -8.33
CA ILE A 157 -18.59 -30.74 -7.60
C ILE A 157 -18.05 -31.74 -6.57
N GLU A 158 -16.96 -32.45 -6.86
CA GLU A 158 -16.32 -33.39 -5.92
C GLU A 158 -15.76 -32.65 -4.68
N TYR A 159 -15.06 -31.53 -4.87
CA TYR A 159 -14.62 -30.65 -3.78
C TYR A 159 -15.79 -30.02 -2.98
N ILE A 160 -16.96 -29.89 -3.62
CA ILE A 160 -18.17 -29.27 -3.06
C ILE A 160 -19.06 -30.28 -2.31
N CYS A 161 -19.25 -31.53 -2.81
CA CYS A 161 -19.98 -32.60 -2.10
C CYS A 161 -19.29 -32.97 -0.77
N ASP A 162 -17.98 -32.73 -0.62
CA ASP A 162 -17.19 -33.09 0.57
C ASP A 162 -17.51 -32.22 1.81
N ARG A 163 -18.23 -31.10 1.64
CA ARG A 163 -18.65 -30.22 2.74
C ARG A 163 -20.04 -30.59 3.28
N LYS A 164 -20.07 -31.15 4.49
CA LYS A 164 -21.27 -31.62 5.23
C LYS A 164 -22.44 -30.63 5.41
N SER A 165 -22.28 -29.35 5.05
CA SER A 165 -23.24 -28.27 5.33
C SER A 165 -23.85 -27.61 4.08
N LEU A 166 -23.57 -28.12 2.88
CA LEU A 166 -24.04 -27.51 1.64
C LEU A 166 -25.37 -28.13 1.15
N VAL A 167 -26.35 -27.27 0.87
CA VAL A 167 -27.63 -27.64 0.26
C VAL A 167 -27.62 -27.27 -1.23
N ILE A 168 -27.89 -28.26 -2.09
CA ILE A 168 -28.05 -28.10 -3.54
C ILE A 168 -29.51 -28.42 -3.91
N LYS A 169 -30.17 -27.55 -4.70
CA LYS A 169 -31.56 -27.70 -5.19
C LYS A 169 -31.61 -27.46 -6.72
N ASN A 170 -32.35 -28.22 -7.53
CA ASN A 170 -33.02 -29.51 -7.32
C ASN A 170 -33.35 -30.21 -8.66
N ASN A 171 -33.18 -31.53 -8.74
CA ASN A 171 -34.01 -32.53 -9.45
C ASN A 171 -33.38 -33.91 -9.20
N GLU A 172 -34.16 -35.01 -9.26
CA GLU A 172 -33.75 -36.34 -8.75
C GLU A 172 -32.41 -36.88 -9.31
N GLU A 173 -32.02 -36.49 -10.51
CA GLU A 173 -30.77 -36.89 -11.15
C GLU A 173 -29.51 -36.35 -10.43
N SER A 174 -29.57 -35.18 -9.79
CA SER A 174 -28.44 -34.63 -9.02
C SER A 174 -28.21 -35.41 -7.72
N LEU A 175 -29.28 -35.92 -7.11
CA LEU A 175 -29.24 -36.83 -5.97
C LEU A 175 -28.56 -38.17 -6.31
N VAL A 176 -28.61 -38.60 -7.57
CA VAL A 176 -27.88 -39.79 -8.06
C VAL A 176 -26.37 -39.52 -8.18
N PHE A 177 -25.94 -38.27 -8.37
CA PHE A 177 -24.53 -37.94 -8.61
C PHE A 177 -23.67 -37.99 -7.34
N CYS A 178 -23.94 -37.19 -6.28
CA CYS A 178 -23.17 -37.35 -5.02
C CYS A 178 -23.41 -38.75 -4.39
N LYS A 179 -24.57 -39.41 -4.57
CA LYS A 179 -24.80 -40.81 -4.10
C LYS A 179 -23.88 -41.83 -4.78
N LYS A 180 -23.55 -41.68 -6.06
CA LYS A 180 -22.63 -42.59 -6.77
C LYS A 180 -21.19 -42.54 -6.25
N LEU A 181 -20.81 -41.49 -5.52
CA LEU A 181 -19.45 -41.29 -4.99
C LEU A 181 -19.21 -41.92 -3.60
N LYS A 182 -20.20 -42.59 -2.98
CA LYS A 182 -20.08 -43.30 -1.69
C LYS A 182 -19.59 -42.42 -0.50
N ILE A 183 -20.14 -41.22 -0.35
CA ILE A 183 -19.88 -40.36 0.82
C ILE A 183 -21.13 -40.35 1.74
N HIS A 184 -20.92 -40.45 3.05
CA HIS A 184 -21.87 -40.97 4.06
C HIS A 184 -23.18 -40.19 4.32
N ASP A 185 -24.17 -40.93 4.87
CA ASP A 185 -25.62 -40.64 5.00
C ASP A 185 -26.09 -39.43 5.85
N ASN A 186 -25.22 -38.50 6.27
CA ASN A 186 -25.57 -37.43 7.21
C ASN A 186 -25.80 -36.05 6.55
N ILE A 187 -26.78 -35.96 5.65
CA ILE A 187 -27.29 -34.69 5.10
C ILE A 187 -28.77 -34.54 5.48
N ASN A 188 -29.14 -33.43 6.13
CA ASN A 188 -30.54 -33.13 6.46
C ASN A 188 -31.27 -32.52 5.26
N TYR A 189 -32.43 -33.08 4.91
CA TYR A 189 -33.26 -32.63 3.79
C TYR A 189 -34.51 -31.88 4.29
N SER A 190 -34.81 -30.72 3.69
CA SER A 190 -36.06 -29.99 3.94
C SER A 190 -36.93 -29.95 2.68
N HIS A 191 -38.07 -30.64 2.69
CA HIS A 191 -39.11 -30.45 1.67
C HIS A 191 -39.82 -29.11 1.89
N GLY A 192 -39.80 -28.26 0.86
CA GLY A 192 -40.59 -27.03 0.82
C GLY A 192 -41.77 -27.24 -0.11
N ASN A 193 -42.98 -27.30 0.46
CA ASN A 193 -44.22 -27.40 -0.32
C ASN A 193 -44.40 -26.14 -1.19
N PHE A 194 -44.68 -26.34 -2.47
CA PHE A 194 -45.47 -25.40 -3.26
C PHE A 194 -46.80 -26.08 -3.56
N HIS A 195 -47.91 -25.40 -3.26
CA HIS A 195 -49.25 -25.96 -3.40
C HIS A 195 -49.61 -26.21 -4.87
N GLU A 196 -50.29 -27.33 -5.10
CA GLU A 196 -51.02 -27.56 -6.35
C GLU A 196 -52.16 -26.54 -6.48
N THR A 197 -52.25 -25.89 -7.65
CA THR A 197 -53.54 -25.37 -8.14
C THR A 197 -53.76 -25.83 -9.58
N GLN A 198 -54.47 -26.95 -9.67
CA GLN A 198 -55.41 -27.32 -10.74
C GLN A 198 -54.90 -27.32 -12.18
N SER A 199 -54.62 -28.54 -12.65
CA SER A 199 -54.63 -28.93 -14.04
C SER A 199 -55.99 -28.65 -14.71
N ILE A 200 -55.97 -27.81 -15.75
CA ILE A 200 -57.04 -27.81 -16.76
C ILE A 200 -56.73 -28.92 -17.76
N LYS A 201 -57.53 -29.99 -17.74
CA LYS A 201 -57.54 -31.00 -18.80
C LYS A 201 -58.25 -30.45 -20.03
N ILE A 202 -57.60 -30.52 -21.19
CA ILE A 202 -58.31 -30.68 -22.47
C ILE A 202 -57.68 -31.89 -23.16
N GLN A 203 -58.52 -32.84 -23.56
CA GLN A 203 -58.11 -34.06 -24.24
C GLN A 203 -57.87 -33.81 -25.73
N ASN A 204 -57.06 -34.66 -26.35
CA ASN A 204 -56.93 -34.71 -27.81
C ASN A 204 -58.30 -34.91 -28.46
N ASN A 205 -58.51 -34.25 -29.59
CA ASN A 205 -59.22 -34.82 -30.73
C ASN A 205 -58.63 -34.23 -32.01
N ASP A 206 -58.49 -35.08 -33.01
CA ASP A 206 -58.11 -34.71 -34.35
C ASP A 206 -59.25 -33.93 -35.02
N ASP A 207 -58.90 -32.87 -35.76
CA ASP A 207 -59.51 -32.61 -37.07
C ASP A 207 -58.60 -31.67 -37.88
N ALA A 208 -58.42 -32.02 -39.15
CA ALA A 208 -57.60 -31.28 -40.09
C ALA A 208 -58.45 -30.66 -41.22
N ASP A 209 -57.79 -29.81 -42.00
CA ASP A 209 -58.19 -29.26 -43.30
C ASP A 209 -59.20 -28.09 -43.39
N VAL A 210 -59.07 -27.39 -44.54
CA VAL A 210 -59.93 -26.32 -45.09
C VAL A 210 -59.70 -24.95 -44.40
N ILE A 211 -59.02 -23.94 -44.96
CA ILE A 211 -58.83 -23.56 -46.38
C ILE A 211 -57.38 -23.14 -46.71
N VAL A 212 -56.83 -23.76 -47.77
CA VAL A 212 -55.69 -23.26 -48.55
C VAL A 212 -56.13 -22.19 -49.56
N LYS A 213 -55.43 -21.05 -49.63
CA LYS A 213 -55.15 -20.19 -50.82
C LYS A 213 -54.62 -18.82 -50.34
N GLN A 214 -53.36 -18.42 -50.55
CA GLN A 214 -52.73 -18.27 -51.85
C GLN A 214 -51.18 -18.34 -51.82
N GLN A 215 -50.64 -18.90 -52.91
CA GLN A 215 -49.35 -18.58 -53.55
C GLN A 215 -48.04 -18.97 -52.84
N GLN A 216 -47.70 -20.25 -53.03
CA GLN A 216 -46.35 -20.64 -53.43
C GLN A 216 -46.00 -20.09 -54.83
N GLN A 217 -44.75 -19.64 -55.01
CA GLN A 217 -43.89 -19.65 -56.23
C GLN A 217 -42.71 -18.71 -55.90
N HIS A 218 -41.41 -19.06 -55.95
CA HIS A 218 -40.59 -20.02 -56.71
C HIS A 218 -39.27 -20.31 -55.92
N MET A 219 -38.36 -21.25 -56.24
CA MET A 219 -38.45 -22.63 -56.77
C MET A 219 -37.08 -23.35 -56.51
N LYS A 220 -37.12 -24.60 -56.05
CA LYS A 220 -36.13 -25.73 -56.11
C LYS A 220 -34.61 -25.52 -56.45
N LEU A 221 -33.75 -26.11 -55.57
CA LEU A 221 -32.56 -26.99 -55.83
C LEU A 221 -31.31 -26.44 -56.58
N PRO A 222 -30.12 -27.10 -56.56
CA PRO A 222 -29.48 -27.99 -55.56
C PRO A 222 -27.96 -27.71 -55.28
N ILE A 223 -27.37 -28.50 -54.37
CA ILE A 223 -25.95 -28.93 -54.20
C ILE A 223 -24.88 -28.36 -55.18
N SER A 224 -23.81 -27.72 -54.67
CA SER A 224 -22.40 -28.19 -54.79
C SER A 224 -21.33 -27.17 -54.33
N THR A 225 -20.28 -27.72 -53.70
CA THR A 225 -18.86 -27.29 -53.64
C THR A 225 -18.38 -25.82 -53.74
N ASN A 226 -17.42 -25.53 -52.84
CA ASN A 226 -16.10 -24.90 -53.10
C ASN A 226 -15.83 -23.39 -52.84
N ILE A 227 -14.75 -23.21 -52.07
CA ILE A 227 -13.69 -22.17 -52.18
C ILE A 227 -13.96 -20.76 -51.61
N GLN A 228 -13.41 -20.58 -50.41
CA GLN A 228 -12.49 -19.50 -49.95
C GLN A 228 -12.76 -18.00 -50.19
N GLN A 229 -12.33 -17.25 -49.16
CA GLN A 229 -11.77 -15.89 -49.13
C GLN A 229 -12.70 -14.66 -49.13
N SER A 230 -12.63 -13.95 -47.99
CA SER A 230 -12.73 -12.47 -47.84
C SER A 230 -14.11 -11.87 -48.15
N SER A 231 -14.71 -10.94 -47.39
CA SER A 231 -14.26 -9.86 -46.49
C SER A 231 -15.56 -9.25 -45.89
N ARG A 232 -15.64 -8.28 -44.95
CA ARG A 232 -14.74 -7.27 -44.38
C ARG A 232 -15.12 -7.04 -42.90
N PHE A 233 -14.14 -6.68 -42.06
CA PHE A 233 -14.45 -5.92 -40.83
C PHE A 233 -14.93 -4.51 -41.22
N ILE A 234 -15.96 -3.99 -40.55
CA ILE A 234 -16.39 -2.58 -40.69
C ILE A 234 -15.87 -1.80 -39.48
N HIS A 235 -14.94 -0.86 -39.72
CA HIS A 235 -14.47 0.10 -38.72
C HIS A 235 -15.47 1.26 -38.53
N PRO A 236 -15.45 1.97 -37.38
CA PRO A 236 -16.59 2.79 -36.92
C PRO A 236 -16.91 4.08 -37.69
N ASN A 237 -16.14 4.47 -38.71
CA ASN A 237 -16.10 5.86 -39.21
C ASN A 237 -16.89 6.15 -40.51
N LYS A 238 -17.83 5.29 -40.94
CA LYS A 238 -18.79 5.60 -42.02
C LYS A 238 -20.16 4.92 -41.83
N MET A 239 -21.03 5.51 -41.01
CA MET A 239 -22.49 5.32 -41.16
C MET A 239 -23.02 6.20 -42.29
N ASN A 240 -24.02 5.72 -43.04
CA ASN A 240 -24.68 6.51 -44.07
C ASN A 240 -25.74 7.44 -43.44
N LEU A 241 -25.94 8.63 -44.02
CA LEU A 241 -26.98 9.59 -43.64
C LEU A 241 -28.38 8.94 -43.56
N ALA A 242 -28.68 7.99 -44.46
CA ALA A 242 -29.93 7.24 -44.47
C ALA A 242 -30.16 6.36 -43.21
N GLU A 243 -29.10 5.84 -42.60
CA GLU A 243 -29.18 5.02 -41.38
C GLU A 243 -29.30 5.90 -40.13
N ILE A 244 -28.57 7.02 -40.11
CA ILE A 244 -28.65 8.05 -39.05
C ILE A 244 -30.06 8.68 -38.99
N ILE A 245 -30.73 8.84 -40.14
CA ILE A 245 -32.13 9.31 -40.20
C ILE A 245 -33.11 8.25 -39.67
N LYS A 246 -32.84 6.95 -39.89
CA LYS A 246 -33.75 5.85 -39.54
C LYS A 246 -33.67 5.42 -38.06
N TYR A 247 -32.48 5.42 -37.47
CA TYR A 247 -32.26 4.92 -36.09
C TYR A 247 -31.75 6.00 -35.11
N GLY A 248 -31.33 7.16 -35.62
CA GLY A 248 -30.69 8.20 -34.81
C GLY A 248 -29.24 7.87 -34.46
N SER A 249 -28.55 8.81 -33.83
CA SER A 249 -27.15 8.65 -33.39
C SER A 249 -26.97 9.18 -31.96
N THR A 250 -26.01 8.62 -31.24
CA THR A 250 -25.56 9.12 -29.93
C THR A 250 -24.85 10.46 -30.10
N PRO A 251 -24.73 11.29 -29.05
CA PRO A 251 -23.97 12.53 -29.13
C PRO A 251 -22.49 12.21 -29.36
N MET A 252 -21.89 12.82 -30.36
CA MET A 252 -20.43 12.84 -30.55
C MET A 252 -19.96 14.29 -30.35
N LEU A 253 -18.98 14.49 -29.47
CA LEU A 253 -18.38 15.82 -29.28
C LEU A 253 -17.52 16.13 -30.51
N THR A 254 -17.95 17.07 -31.34
CA THR A 254 -17.28 17.47 -32.60
C THR A 254 -16.25 18.58 -32.37
N LYS A 255 -16.42 19.36 -31.31
CA LYS A 255 -15.44 20.34 -30.83
C LYS A 255 -15.27 20.12 -29.34
N VAL A 256 -14.07 19.69 -28.94
CA VAL A 256 -13.74 19.41 -27.54
C VAL A 256 -12.67 20.37 -27.02
N PRO A 257 -12.76 20.79 -25.75
CA PRO A 257 -11.66 21.45 -25.07
C PRO A 257 -10.49 20.49 -24.77
N GLU A 258 -9.29 21.05 -24.60
CA GLU A 258 -8.15 20.33 -24.05
C GLU A 258 -8.45 19.79 -22.64
N SER A 259 -7.80 18.70 -22.23
CA SER A 259 -8.07 18.08 -20.92
C SER A 259 -7.59 18.93 -19.73
N ILE A 260 -6.63 19.85 -19.94
CA ILE A 260 -6.07 20.73 -18.92
C ILE A 260 -5.76 22.09 -19.57
N TYR A 261 -6.28 23.19 -19.01
CA TYR A 261 -5.93 24.56 -19.42
C TYR A 261 -5.16 25.24 -18.31
N ARG A 262 -4.01 25.85 -18.62
CA ARG A 262 -3.23 26.68 -17.69
C ARG A 262 -3.32 28.14 -18.11
N ILE A 263 -4.06 28.95 -17.34
CA ILE A 263 -4.46 30.31 -17.73
C ILE A 263 -3.86 31.33 -16.77
N LYS A 264 -3.23 32.37 -17.29
CA LYS A 264 -2.64 33.42 -16.46
C LYS A 264 -3.71 34.25 -15.75
N LEU A 265 -3.50 34.58 -14.48
CA LEU A 265 -4.43 35.42 -13.70
C LEU A 265 -4.78 36.71 -14.45
N GLY A 266 -6.08 37.02 -14.54
CA GLY A 266 -6.64 38.14 -15.30
C GLY A 266 -6.84 37.90 -16.80
N SER A 267 -6.37 36.78 -17.37
CA SER A 267 -6.53 36.45 -18.79
C SER A 267 -7.95 36.02 -19.14
N LYS A 268 -8.35 36.21 -20.40
CA LYS A 268 -9.57 35.65 -20.95
C LYS A 268 -9.40 34.17 -21.32
N LEU A 269 -10.30 33.30 -20.87
CA LEU A 269 -10.40 31.90 -21.31
C LEU A 269 -11.77 31.67 -21.97
N ILE A 270 -11.78 31.08 -23.16
CA ILE A 270 -12.99 30.63 -23.85
C ILE A 270 -12.89 29.11 -23.98
N LEU A 271 -13.85 28.39 -23.40
CA LEU A 271 -13.99 26.94 -23.57
C LEU A 271 -15.24 26.66 -24.39
N SER A 272 -15.06 26.19 -25.62
CA SER A 272 -16.15 25.73 -26.49
C SER A 272 -16.25 24.22 -26.45
N CYS A 273 -17.48 23.73 -26.32
CA CYS A 273 -17.81 22.33 -26.47
C CYS A 273 -19.04 22.20 -27.37
N GLU A 274 -18.89 21.58 -28.52
CA GLU A 274 -19.95 21.40 -29.52
C GLU A 274 -20.12 19.91 -29.81
N ALA A 275 -21.35 19.51 -30.08
CA ALA A 275 -21.72 18.11 -30.26
C ALA A 275 -22.76 17.94 -31.36
N GLU A 276 -22.61 16.86 -32.12
CA GLU A 276 -23.55 16.43 -33.14
C GLU A 276 -24.19 15.10 -32.75
N GLY A 277 -25.38 14.84 -33.30
CA GLY A 277 -26.18 13.66 -33.00
C GLY A 277 -27.61 13.86 -33.50
N ASN A 278 -28.34 12.77 -33.74
CA ASN A 278 -29.74 12.80 -34.13
C ASN A 278 -30.59 12.04 -33.10
N PRO A 279 -31.45 12.71 -32.29
CA PRO A 279 -31.77 14.14 -32.31
C PRO A 279 -30.61 15.02 -31.84
N LYS A 280 -30.64 16.32 -32.20
CA LYS A 280 -29.60 17.29 -31.85
C LYS A 280 -29.33 17.30 -30.34
N PRO A 281 -28.08 17.08 -29.88
CA PRO A 281 -27.78 17.03 -28.45
C PRO A 281 -27.82 18.41 -27.80
N THR A 282 -28.27 18.42 -26.55
CA THR A 282 -28.10 19.57 -25.64
C THR A 282 -26.73 19.49 -24.99
N VAL A 283 -26.04 20.62 -24.91
CA VAL A 283 -24.71 20.73 -24.27
C VAL A 283 -24.82 21.56 -23.01
N LYS A 284 -24.18 21.13 -21.93
CA LYS A 284 -24.03 21.90 -20.69
C LYS A 284 -22.65 21.69 -20.09
N TRP A 285 -22.22 22.67 -19.30
CA TRP A 285 -21.01 22.61 -18.49
C TRP A 285 -21.36 22.36 -17.03
N ILE A 286 -20.64 21.45 -16.38
CA ILE A 286 -20.79 21.08 -14.98
C ILE A 286 -19.52 21.47 -14.23
N ARG A 287 -19.67 22.03 -13.02
CA ARG A 287 -18.56 22.33 -12.10
C ARG A 287 -19.01 21.98 -10.67
N TYR A 288 -18.20 21.23 -9.92
CA TYR A 288 -18.55 20.73 -8.59
C TYR A 288 -19.92 20.01 -8.53
N GLY A 289 -20.20 19.16 -9.53
CA GLY A 289 -21.48 18.42 -9.66
C GLY A 289 -22.70 19.27 -10.05
N ARG A 290 -22.61 20.61 -10.02
CA ARG A 290 -23.71 21.52 -10.39
C ARG A 290 -23.55 22.01 -11.83
N THR A 291 -24.67 22.28 -12.51
CA THR A 291 -24.62 22.86 -13.86
C THR A 291 -24.11 24.30 -13.76
N PHE A 292 -22.92 24.55 -14.32
CA PHE A 292 -22.25 25.85 -14.35
C PHE A 292 -22.75 26.73 -15.51
N SER A 293 -23.09 26.11 -16.65
CA SER A 293 -23.70 26.81 -17.79
C SER A 293 -24.46 25.85 -18.69
N PHE A 294 -25.49 26.34 -19.38
CA PHE A 294 -26.21 25.62 -20.44
C PHE A 294 -25.76 26.05 -21.85
N ASN A 295 -24.78 26.93 -21.96
CA ASN A 295 -24.22 27.35 -23.25
C ASN A 295 -23.17 26.33 -23.72
N SER A 296 -23.08 26.07 -25.03
CA SER A 296 -22.00 25.26 -25.61
C SER A 296 -20.61 25.85 -25.34
N THR A 297 -20.51 27.18 -25.30
CA THR A 297 -19.29 27.90 -24.98
C THR A 297 -19.42 28.67 -23.67
N ILE A 298 -18.45 28.51 -22.76
CA ILE A 298 -18.29 29.34 -21.58
C ILE A 298 -17.10 30.29 -21.77
N THR A 299 -17.27 31.54 -21.34
CA THR A 299 -16.24 32.58 -21.43
C THR A 299 -15.97 33.12 -20.03
N ILE A 300 -14.72 32.99 -19.61
CA ILE A 300 -14.16 33.60 -18.41
C ILE A 300 -13.44 34.86 -18.91
N GLU A 301 -14.05 36.03 -18.76
CA GLU A 301 -13.51 37.31 -19.29
C GLU A 301 -12.21 37.73 -18.59
N LYS A 302 -12.09 37.46 -17.28
CA LYS A 302 -10.88 37.62 -16.48
C LYS A 302 -10.74 36.42 -15.54
N ALA A 303 -9.71 35.61 -15.72
CA ALA A 303 -9.50 34.43 -14.91
C ALA A 303 -9.04 34.77 -13.49
N THR A 304 -9.87 34.48 -12.49
CA THR A 304 -9.59 34.63 -11.06
C THR A 304 -9.21 33.28 -10.45
N PRO A 305 -8.58 33.21 -9.25
CA PRO A 305 -8.30 31.93 -8.58
C PRO A 305 -9.57 31.08 -8.36
N GLU A 306 -10.74 31.72 -8.20
CA GLU A 306 -12.05 31.07 -8.14
C GLU A 306 -12.46 30.35 -9.44
N ASN A 307 -11.71 30.46 -10.53
CA ASN A 307 -11.93 29.70 -11.76
C ASN A 307 -11.03 28.45 -11.84
N ASP A 308 -10.17 28.22 -10.85
CA ASP A 308 -9.42 26.97 -10.70
C ASP A 308 -10.39 25.83 -10.36
N GLY A 309 -10.47 24.80 -11.19
CA GLY A 309 -11.28 23.63 -10.91
C GLY A 309 -11.40 22.64 -12.06
N PHE A 310 -12.10 21.54 -11.80
CA PHE A 310 -12.55 20.59 -12.83
C PHE A 310 -13.91 21.04 -13.38
N TYR A 311 -14.02 21.01 -14.70
CA TYR A 311 -15.20 21.37 -15.49
C TYR A 311 -15.50 20.21 -16.44
N GLU A 312 -16.72 19.67 -16.44
CA GLU A 312 -17.15 18.63 -17.38
C GLU A 312 -18.08 19.26 -18.42
N CYS A 313 -17.72 19.21 -19.70
CA CYS A 313 -18.71 19.39 -20.76
C CYS A 313 -19.51 18.10 -20.93
N VAL A 314 -20.83 18.20 -20.93
CA VAL A 314 -21.77 17.09 -21.14
C VAL A 314 -22.69 17.40 -22.32
N ALA A 315 -22.64 16.57 -23.35
CA ALA A 315 -23.61 16.54 -24.44
C ALA A 315 -24.56 15.35 -24.28
N ARG A 316 -25.88 15.59 -24.38
CA ARG A 316 -26.91 14.54 -24.23
C ARG A 316 -28.02 14.68 -25.26
N ASN A 317 -28.43 13.55 -25.85
CA ASN A 317 -29.70 13.40 -26.56
C ASN A 317 -30.43 12.14 -26.05
N ARG A 318 -31.56 11.76 -26.67
CA ARG A 318 -32.33 10.57 -26.26
C ARG A 318 -31.61 9.24 -26.47
N ASN A 319 -30.54 9.21 -27.28
CA ASN A 319 -29.81 8.00 -27.64
C ASN A 319 -28.53 7.80 -26.80
N GLY A 320 -28.03 8.83 -26.09
CA GLY A 320 -26.85 8.69 -25.23
C GLY A 320 -26.33 9.98 -24.61
N LYS A 321 -25.21 9.86 -23.89
CA LYS A 321 -24.38 10.96 -23.35
C LYS A 321 -22.96 10.81 -23.92
N ALA A 322 -22.33 11.93 -24.29
CA ALA A 322 -20.88 12.03 -24.40
C ALA A 322 -20.41 13.18 -23.51
N SER A 323 -19.24 13.04 -22.89
CA SER A 323 -18.67 14.10 -22.05
C SER A 323 -17.16 14.14 -22.07
N LYS A 324 -16.64 15.31 -21.65
CA LYS A 324 -15.22 15.62 -21.61
C LYS A 324 -14.91 16.45 -20.38
N GLU A 325 -14.09 15.91 -19.49
CA GLU A 325 -13.53 16.66 -18.36
C GLU A 325 -12.36 17.55 -18.80
N VAL A 326 -12.28 18.71 -18.17
CA VAL A 326 -11.33 19.80 -18.40
C VAL A 326 -10.87 20.34 -17.04
N ARG A 327 -9.57 20.32 -16.76
CA ARG A 327 -8.99 20.93 -15.56
C ARG A 327 -8.48 22.35 -15.89
N ILE A 328 -9.18 23.38 -15.42
CA ILE A 328 -8.69 24.77 -15.50
C ILE A 328 -7.77 25.03 -14.32
N ILE A 329 -6.54 25.45 -14.56
CA ILE A 329 -5.52 25.80 -13.56
C ILE A 329 -5.15 27.27 -13.75
N ILE A 330 -5.24 28.09 -12.70
CA ILE A 330 -4.93 29.53 -12.80
C ILE A 330 -3.51 29.82 -12.30
N VAL A 331 -2.68 30.44 -13.16
CA VAL A 331 -1.22 30.51 -12.99
C VAL A 331 -0.73 31.95 -13.08
N GLY A 332 -0.51 32.63 -11.96
CA GLY A 332 0.08 33.98 -11.98
C GLY A 332 0.29 34.59 -10.60
N SER A 333 1.22 35.55 -10.54
CA SER A 333 1.48 36.37 -9.36
C SER A 333 0.50 37.55 -9.28
N ILE A 334 -0.12 37.76 -8.11
CA ILE A 334 -0.93 38.94 -7.81
C ILE A 334 -0.01 40.15 -7.57
N SER A 335 -0.41 41.33 -8.05
CA SER A 335 0.32 42.59 -7.83
C SER A 335 0.17 43.04 -6.37
N PRO A 336 1.24 43.48 -5.68
CA PRO A 336 1.21 43.70 -4.22
C PRO A 336 0.21 44.75 -3.71
N ASP A 337 -0.14 45.76 -4.52
CA ASP A 337 -0.77 46.99 -4.00
C ASP A 337 -2.30 47.06 -4.03
N SER A 338 -3.03 46.05 -4.54
CA SER A 338 -4.45 46.23 -4.90
C SER A 338 -5.48 45.41 -4.12
N ASN A 339 -5.15 44.79 -2.98
CA ASN A 339 -6.19 44.12 -2.15
C ASN A 339 -5.84 43.80 -0.68
N LEU A 340 -4.77 44.35 -0.11
CA LEU A 340 -4.33 43.99 1.25
C LEU A 340 -5.32 44.44 2.35
N ASN A 341 -6.01 45.56 2.15
CA ASN A 341 -6.95 46.10 3.13
C ASN A 341 -8.26 45.31 3.14
N ASP A 342 -8.91 45.12 2.00
CA ASP A 342 -10.17 44.36 1.88
C ASP A 342 -10.03 42.91 2.39
N HIS A 343 -8.86 42.28 2.23
CA HIS A 343 -8.59 40.93 2.77
C HIS A 343 -8.24 40.94 4.25
N ARG A 344 -7.62 42.02 4.76
CA ARG A 344 -7.43 42.22 6.20
C ARG A 344 -8.77 42.45 6.88
N ASP A 345 -9.63 43.29 6.30
CA ASP A 345 -10.99 43.51 6.77
C ASP A 345 -11.82 42.23 6.67
N LEU A 346 -11.63 41.38 5.64
CA LEU A 346 -12.27 40.06 5.60
C LEU A 346 -11.76 39.10 6.69
N LEU A 347 -10.46 39.11 6.99
CA LEU A 347 -9.87 38.33 8.08
C LEU A 347 -10.32 38.85 9.45
N GLU A 348 -10.34 40.17 9.66
CA GLU A 348 -10.86 40.80 10.87
C GLU A 348 -12.38 40.57 10.99
N ASN A 349 -13.17 40.61 9.91
CA ASN A 349 -14.59 40.23 9.90
C ASN A 349 -14.83 38.73 10.13
N ILE A 350 -13.96 37.83 9.70
CA ILE A 350 -14.05 36.38 10.01
C ILE A 350 -13.66 36.13 11.47
N ILE A 351 -12.63 36.82 11.97
CA ILE A 351 -12.24 36.80 13.39
C ILE A 351 -13.35 37.41 14.26
N GLU A 352 -14.00 38.48 13.81
CA GLU A 352 -15.08 39.16 14.51
C GLU A 352 -16.38 38.35 14.44
N ALA A 353 -16.71 37.76 13.29
CA ALA A 353 -17.75 36.73 13.19
C ALA A 353 -17.47 35.57 14.14
N SER A 354 -16.21 35.13 14.31
CA SER A 354 -15.84 34.09 15.29
C SER A 354 -15.93 34.56 16.75
N LYS A 355 -15.77 35.86 17.03
CA LYS A 355 -16.00 36.46 18.36
C LYS A 355 -17.49 36.58 18.69
N TYR A 356 -18.34 36.84 17.68
CA TYR A 356 -19.79 36.96 17.84
C TYR A 356 -20.53 35.62 17.72
N SER A 357 -19.99 34.64 16.99
CA SER A 357 -20.46 33.25 16.99
C SER A 357 -19.94 32.51 18.22
N LYS A 358 -20.67 32.62 19.34
CA LYS A 358 -20.50 31.65 20.44
C LYS A 358 -20.73 30.24 19.90
N LYS A 359 -19.65 29.45 19.88
CA LYS A 359 -19.51 28.09 19.32
C LYS A 359 -19.46 28.03 17.78
N ILE A 360 -18.29 27.59 17.29
CA ILE A 360 -18.24 26.48 16.33
C ILE A 360 -17.64 25.33 17.15
N GLU A 361 -18.46 24.39 17.58
CA GLU A 361 -17.96 23.13 18.13
C GLU A 361 -17.50 22.22 16.99
N LEU A 362 -16.56 21.32 17.26
CA LEU A 362 -16.12 20.34 16.26
C LEU A 362 -17.26 19.39 15.84
N GLY A 363 -18.34 19.31 16.63
CA GLY A 363 -19.61 18.69 16.27
C GLY A 363 -20.36 19.40 15.14
N ASP A 364 -20.24 20.73 15.02
CA ASP A 364 -20.91 21.51 13.98
C ASP A 364 -20.27 21.26 12.60
N LEU A 365 -18.94 21.04 12.56
CA LEU A 365 -18.21 20.60 11.38
C LEU A 365 -18.65 19.22 10.84
N ILE A 366 -19.30 18.40 11.68
CA ILE A 366 -19.88 17.10 11.29
C ILE A 366 -21.30 17.26 10.71
N THR A 367 -21.96 18.38 10.98
CA THR A 367 -23.25 18.74 10.35
C THR A 367 -23.08 19.38 8.97
N LEU A 368 -21.88 19.87 8.65
CA LEU A 368 -21.54 20.33 7.32
C LEU A 368 -21.50 19.17 6.33
N ASN A 369 -22.17 19.32 5.19
CA ASN A 369 -22.08 18.33 4.12
C ASN A 369 -20.66 18.29 3.54
N THR A 370 -20.32 17.19 2.86
CA THR A 370 -18.99 16.94 2.28
C THR A 370 -18.46 18.10 1.40
N THR A 371 -19.36 18.86 0.77
CA THR A 371 -18.99 20.00 -0.08
C THR A 371 -18.46 21.16 0.74
N ASP A 372 -19.01 21.40 1.92
CA ASP A 372 -18.64 22.54 2.77
C ASP A 372 -17.36 22.27 3.57
N VAL A 373 -17.10 21.01 3.95
CA VAL A 373 -15.80 20.57 4.48
C VAL A 373 -14.71 20.70 3.40
N LEU A 374 -14.98 20.27 2.16
CA LEU A 374 -14.03 20.43 1.05
C LEU A 374 -13.79 21.90 0.68
N LYS A 375 -14.83 22.74 0.67
CA LYS A 375 -14.67 24.20 0.53
C LYS A 375 -13.81 24.80 1.65
N PHE A 376 -13.98 24.36 2.89
CA PHE A 376 -13.16 24.84 4.01
C PHE A 376 -11.68 24.49 3.80
N PHE A 377 -11.38 23.26 3.36
CA PHE A 377 -10.02 22.86 2.99
C PHE A 377 -9.47 23.64 1.78
N ASP A 378 -10.24 23.81 0.71
CA ASP A 378 -9.81 24.55 -0.49
C ASP A 378 -9.64 26.05 -0.21
N LEU A 379 -10.52 26.66 0.59
CA LEU A 379 -10.41 28.06 1.04
C LEU A 379 -9.19 28.26 1.94
N THR A 380 -8.95 27.34 2.88
CA THR A 380 -7.73 27.30 3.68
C THR A 380 -6.48 27.21 2.80
N ARG A 381 -6.50 26.32 1.79
CA ARG A 381 -5.40 26.15 0.84
C ARG A 381 -5.17 27.40 -0.01
N LEU A 382 -6.23 28.10 -0.41
CA LEU A 382 -6.18 29.36 -1.14
C LEU A 382 -5.63 30.50 -0.29
N LEU A 383 -6.07 30.63 0.98
CA LEU A 383 -5.59 31.65 1.91
C LEU A 383 -4.09 31.50 2.21
N ILE A 384 -3.62 30.27 2.41
CA ILE A 384 -2.19 29.96 2.60
C ILE A 384 -1.39 30.34 1.34
N ALA A 385 -1.88 29.94 0.16
CA ALA A 385 -1.27 30.26 -1.13
C ALA A 385 -1.37 31.76 -1.52
N TYR A 386 -2.14 32.58 -0.79
CA TYR A 386 -2.24 34.02 -1.04
C TYR A 386 -1.17 34.83 -0.30
N SER A 387 -0.55 34.28 0.76
CA SER A 387 0.52 34.93 1.53
C SER A 387 1.88 35.01 0.81
N ASP A 388 1.97 34.39 -0.37
CA ASP A 388 3.18 33.79 -0.93
C ASP A 388 4.17 34.79 -1.57
N ASN A 389 4.27 36.01 -1.02
CA ASN A 389 5.21 37.03 -1.46
C ASN A 389 6.07 37.58 -0.31
N ARG A 390 7.04 36.75 0.08
CA ARG A 390 8.30 37.11 0.78
C ARG A 390 8.24 37.44 2.29
N THR A 391 7.58 36.61 3.09
CA THR A 391 8.06 36.39 4.48
C THR A 391 8.17 34.90 4.78
N GLN A 392 9.15 34.51 5.59
CA GLN A 392 9.01 33.27 6.34
C GLN A 392 7.76 33.43 7.20
N PHE A 393 6.80 32.51 7.11
CA PHE A 393 5.72 32.46 8.08
C PHE A 393 6.32 32.03 9.42
N ASP A 394 6.67 33.00 10.25
CA ASP A 394 6.92 32.74 11.66
C ASP A 394 5.62 32.19 12.25
N ALA A 395 5.71 31.02 12.87
CA ALA A 395 4.55 30.26 13.30
C ALA A 395 3.76 31.04 14.37
N VAL A 396 2.67 31.68 13.96
CA VAL A 396 1.72 32.32 14.86
C VAL A 396 1.05 31.21 15.68
N ILE A 397 1.48 31.08 16.94
CA ILE A 397 0.92 30.10 17.87
C ILE A 397 -0.50 30.55 18.22
N PHE A 398 -1.50 29.93 17.57
CA PHE A 398 -2.88 29.94 18.04
C PHE A 398 -2.93 29.21 19.39
N LYS A 399 -2.84 29.99 20.48
CA LYS A 399 -3.03 29.46 21.83
C LYS A 399 -4.51 29.16 22.06
N THR A 400 -4.73 27.99 22.66
CA THR A 400 -5.93 27.58 23.41
C THR A 400 -7.26 27.48 22.65
N SER A 401 -7.54 26.27 22.16
CA SER A 401 -8.89 25.67 22.21
C SER A 401 -8.77 24.20 22.62
N ASN A 402 -9.36 23.83 23.77
CA ASN A 402 -9.34 22.45 24.28
C ASN A 402 -10.47 21.62 23.64
N HIS A 403 -10.31 21.26 22.37
CA HIS A 403 -11.27 20.40 21.66
C HIS A 403 -10.57 19.18 21.05
N SER A 404 -10.63 18.07 21.79
CA SER A 404 -10.13 16.76 21.36
C SER A 404 -11.07 16.12 20.32
N LEU A 405 -10.51 15.64 19.21
CA LEU A 405 -11.19 14.70 18.33
C LEU A 405 -11.41 13.36 19.05
N THR A 406 -12.58 12.75 18.89
CA THR A 406 -12.80 11.36 19.29
C THR A 406 -12.13 10.40 18.29
N ALA A 407 -11.81 9.18 18.73
CA ALA A 407 -11.20 8.14 17.88
C ALA A 407 -12.00 7.89 16.58
N THR A 408 -13.33 7.94 16.65
CA THR A 408 -14.22 7.81 15.49
C THR A 408 -14.06 9.00 14.52
N GLN A 409 -14.07 10.24 15.03
CA GLN A 409 -13.95 11.45 14.20
C GLN A 409 -12.60 11.50 13.47
N ALA A 410 -11.52 11.12 14.14
CA ALA A 410 -10.19 11.08 13.54
C ALA A 410 -10.02 9.91 12.54
N THR A 411 -10.66 8.75 12.78
CA THR A 411 -10.71 7.65 11.80
C THR A 411 -11.45 8.08 10.53
N VAL A 412 -12.57 8.78 10.69
CA VAL A 412 -13.32 9.38 9.57
C VAL A 412 -12.44 10.38 8.81
N MET A 413 -11.75 11.29 9.51
CA MET A 413 -10.88 12.28 8.85
C MET A 413 -9.68 11.64 8.14
N GLY A 414 -9.06 10.61 8.71
CA GLY A 414 -8.00 9.83 8.06
C GLY A 414 -8.48 9.16 6.77
N ASN A 415 -9.68 8.59 6.78
CA ASN A 415 -10.29 7.97 5.60
C ASN A 415 -10.61 9.00 4.48
N TYR A 416 -11.03 10.22 4.83
CA TYR A 416 -11.33 11.27 3.84
C TYR A 416 -10.09 11.96 3.26
N THR A 417 -9.04 12.16 4.07
CA THR A 417 -7.84 12.93 3.68
C THR A 417 -6.67 12.05 3.24
N GLY A 418 -6.65 10.77 3.63
CA GLY A 418 -5.50 9.88 3.46
C GLY A 418 -4.37 10.11 4.48
N CYS A 419 -4.59 10.95 5.50
CA CYS A 419 -3.68 11.08 6.64
C CYS A 419 -3.81 9.87 7.59
N VAL A 420 -2.79 9.63 8.41
CA VAL A 420 -2.76 8.53 9.38
C VAL A 420 -2.38 9.08 10.76
N GLY A 421 -3.01 8.57 11.83
CA GLY A 421 -2.75 8.98 13.20
C GLY A 421 -3.52 10.24 13.61
N GLY A 422 -2.91 11.10 14.44
CA GLY A 422 -3.45 12.39 14.90
C GLY A 422 -4.72 12.36 15.77
N ALA A 423 -5.36 11.21 15.98
CA ALA A 423 -6.55 11.06 16.83
C ALA A 423 -6.29 11.25 18.34
N ARG A 424 -5.02 11.21 18.76
CA ARG A 424 -4.63 10.86 20.14
C ARG A 424 -4.49 12.10 21.02
N PHE A 425 -5.62 12.69 21.41
CA PHE A 425 -5.71 13.82 22.35
C PHE A 425 -6.17 13.44 23.76
N GLU A 426 -6.46 12.17 23.99
CA GLU A 426 -6.67 11.67 25.35
C GLU A 426 -5.31 11.58 26.04
N ALA A 427 -5.19 12.21 27.22
CA ALA A 427 -4.04 12.04 28.07
C ALA A 427 -4.01 10.58 28.52
N TYR A 428 -3.03 9.81 28.03
CA TYR A 428 -2.89 8.42 28.40
C TYR A 428 -2.55 8.30 29.89
N ASP A 429 -3.48 7.75 30.66
CA ASP A 429 -3.27 7.47 32.07
C ASP A 429 -2.35 6.25 32.24
N CYS A 430 -1.05 6.52 32.26
CA CYS A 430 0.00 5.57 32.61
C CYS A 430 0.00 5.26 34.13
N SER A 431 -1.17 4.91 34.70
CA SER A 431 -1.32 4.41 36.08
C SER A 431 -2.18 3.15 36.24
N HIS A 432 -2.92 2.71 35.20
CA HIS A 432 -3.74 1.50 35.22
C HIS A 432 -2.92 0.19 35.04
N GLU A 433 -3.54 -0.97 35.32
CA GLU A 433 -2.87 -2.25 35.67
C GLU A 433 -1.80 -2.77 34.68
N ASP A 434 -1.87 -2.46 33.38
CA ASP A 434 -0.82 -2.78 32.40
C ASP A 434 0.56 -2.18 32.78
N GLU A 435 0.59 -1.09 33.56
CA GLU A 435 1.77 -0.43 34.11
C GLU A 435 2.52 -1.25 35.17
N GLN A 436 1.84 -2.14 35.89
CA GLN A 436 2.50 -3.00 36.90
C GLN A 436 3.30 -4.14 36.27
N SER A 437 3.15 -4.36 34.96
CA SER A 437 3.69 -5.53 34.27
C SER A 437 5.23 -5.54 34.17
N GLY A 438 5.87 -4.38 34.11
CA GLY A 438 7.33 -4.29 33.96
C GLY A 438 7.86 -4.63 32.54
N TYR A 439 7.00 -4.57 31.53
CA TYR A 439 7.33 -4.83 30.12
C TYR A 439 7.00 -3.65 29.20
N TYR A 440 7.57 -3.65 27.99
CA TYR A 440 7.11 -2.77 26.91
C TYR A 440 5.64 -3.05 26.58
N SER A 441 4.82 -2.01 26.39
CA SER A 441 3.56 -2.14 25.66
C SER A 441 3.82 -2.57 24.20
N ILE A 442 2.82 -3.12 23.50
CA ILE A 442 2.98 -3.50 22.08
C ILE A 442 3.06 -2.26 21.16
N THR A 443 2.42 -1.16 21.55
CA THR A 443 2.41 0.10 20.81
C THR A 443 3.58 1.02 21.17
N GLY A 444 4.44 0.64 22.13
CA GLY A 444 5.53 1.48 22.65
C GLY A 444 5.07 2.64 23.55
N ILE A 445 3.76 2.79 23.76
CA ILE A 445 3.17 3.83 24.60
C ILE A 445 3.52 3.64 26.09
N CYS A 446 3.53 4.73 26.86
CA CYS A 446 3.92 4.78 28.27
C CYS A 446 5.35 4.29 28.58
N ASN A 447 6.24 4.16 27.58
CA ASN A 447 7.67 3.97 27.85
C ASN A 447 8.19 5.16 28.66
N ASN A 448 7.94 6.38 28.19
CA ASN A 448 8.11 7.60 28.96
C ASN A 448 6.81 7.93 29.70
N LYS A 449 6.86 8.06 31.04
CA LYS A 449 5.66 8.34 31.86
C LYS A 449 5.19 9.79 31.84
N LYS A 450 6.05 10.74 31.45
CA LYS A 450 5.71 12.18 31.33
C LYS A 450 5.23 12.54 29.93
N HIS A 451 5.68 11.79 28.93
CA HIS A 451 5.31 11.94 27.52
C HIS A 451 4.97 10.57 26.94
N PRO A 452 3.77 10.03 27.25
CA PRO A 452 3.38 8.65 26.92
C PRO A 452 3.53 8.26 25.44
N GLU A 453 3.41 9.23 24.55
CA GLU A 453 3.48 9.08 23.10
C GLU A 453 4.91 9.03 22.52
N TRP A 454 5.93 9.41 23.29
CA TRP A 454 7.31 9.44 22.79
C TRP A 454 7.83 8.04 22.50
N GLY A 455 8.23 7.83 21.24
CA GLY A 455 8.67 6.53 20.72
C GLY A 455 7.54 5.56 20.34
N ALA A 456 6.26 5.89 20.57
CA ALA A 456 5.12 5.03 20.27
C ALA A 456 4.87 4.86 18.76
N SER A 457 4.19 3.76 18.38
CA SER A 457 3.77 3.48 17.01
C SER A 457 2.64 4.42 16.55
N VAL A 458 2.60 4.73 15.24
CA VAL A 458 1.63 5.67 14.63
C VAL A 458 1.77 7.10 15.21
N SER A 459 3.01 7.59 15.22
CA SER A 459 3.43 8.91 15.69
C SER A 459 4.13 9.69 14.55
N PRO A 460 4.25 11.03 14.60
CA PRO A 460 5.05 11.75 13.61
C PRO A 460 6.55 11.50 13.86
N PHE A 461 7.36 11.48 12.81
CA PHE A 461 8.81 11.44 12.97
C PHE A 461 9.33 12.70 13.67
N LEU A 462 10.35 12.56 14.54
CA LEU A 462 10.98 13.69 15.21
C LEU A 462 11.72 14.60 14.21
N ARG A 463 11.44 15.91 14.23
CA ARG A 463 12.19 16.93 13.49
C ARG A 463 13.35 17.46 14.33
N LEU A 464 14.58 17.26 13.86
CA LEU A 464 15.79 17.88 14.44
C LEU A 464 16.10 19.24 13.81
N LEU A 465 15.56 19.48 12.61
CA LEU A 465 15.56 20.75 11.89
C LEU A 465 14.17 20.92 11.25
N PRO A 466 13.68 22.15 11.04
CA PRO A 466 12.41 22.40 10.35
C PRO A 466 12.40 21.82 8.93
N PRO A 467 11.24 21.31 8.43
CA PRO A 467 11.13 20.87 7.05
C PRO A 467 11.28 22.00 6.04
N ASN A 468 11.94 21.68 4.93
CA ASN A 468 12.17 22.57 3.78
C ASN A 468 11.27 22.19 2.59
N TYR A 469 9.99 22.55 2.68
CA TYR A 469 9.02 22.42 1.57
C TYR A 469 9.14 23.60 0.59
N GLU A 470 8.81 23.38 -0.68
CA GLU A 470 8.89 24.36 -1.77
C GLU A 470 7.88 25.49 -1.61
N ASP A 471 6.64 25.13 -1.22
CA ASP A 471 5.54 26.04 -0.81
C ASP A 471 5.59 26.38 0.69
N GLY A 472 6.67 26.02 1.38
CA GLY A 472 6.79 26.17 2.83
C GLY A 472 5.88 25.28 3.69
N LEU A 473 4.96 24.48 3.14
CA LEU A 473 3.98 23.72 3.94
C LEU A 473 3.85 22.23 3.56
N VAL A 474 3.67 21.89 2.28
CA VAL A 474 3.31 20.53 1.83
C VAL A 474 4.03 20.07 0.57
N LYS A 475 4.34 20.95 -0.39
CA LYS A 475 4.88 20.58 -1.70
C LYS A 475 6.39 20.39 -1.67
N PRO A 476 6.92 19.20 -2.02
CA PRO A 476 8.36 18.91 -1.94
C PRO A 476 9.16 19.65 -3.02
N ILE A 477 10.43 19.97 -2.74
CA ILE A 477 11.30 20.68 -3.70
C ILE A 477 11.39 19.94 -5.04
N GLY A 478 11.02 20.64 -6.12
CA GLY A 478 10.90 20.09 -7.48
C GLY A 478 9.49 19.56 -7.77
N TRP A 479 8.47 19.99 -7.02
CA TRP A 479 7.06 19.71 -7.33
C TRP A 479 6.62 20.52 -8.55
N PHE A 480 7.07 21.77 -8.67
CA PHE A 480 6.74 22.65 -9.80
C PHE A 480 7.74 22.55 -10.97
N ASP A 481 8.93 21.95 -10.79
CA ASP A 481 9.96 21.83 -11.84
C ASP A 481 9.53 20.99 -13.07
N ASN A 482 8.56 20.08 -12.92
CA ASN A 482 8.04 19.24 -14.02
C ASN A 482 7.13 20.02 -15.00
N ASP A 483 6.94 21.32 -14.77
CA ASP A 483 6.14 22.19 -15.62
C ASP A 483 6.91 22.73 -16.83
N TRP A 484 6.52 22.23 -18.00
CA TRP A 484 7.06 22.55 -19.33
C TRP A 484 7.05 24.05 -19.74
N TRP A 485 6.48 24.94 -18.93
CA TRP A 485 6.45 26.39 -19.14
C TRP A 485 7.54 27.17 -18.39
N THR A 486 8.36 26.51 -17.55
CA THR A 486 9.44 27.15 -16.77
C THR A 486 10.68 27.54 -17.59
N ASN A 487 10.71 27.26 -18.90
CA ASN A 487 11.77 27.67 -19.85
C ASN A 487 11.88 29.20 -20.08
N GLY A 488 11.36 30.04 -19.20
CA GLY A 488 11.35 31.51 -19.39
C GLY A 488 11.08 32.39 -18.17
N SER A 489 10.95 31.86 -16.95
CA SER A 489 10.76 32.69 -15.74
C SER A 489 12.00 32.71 -14.84
N THR A 490 12.54 33.90 -14.62
CA THR A 490 13.80 34.20 -13.89
C THR A 490 13.70 34.04 -12.36
N ILE A 491 12.94 33.06 -11.85
CA ILE A 491 12.76 32.81 -10.42
C ILE A 491 13.91 31.92 -9.89
N SER A 492 15.08 32.55 -9.74
CA SER A 492 16.25 32.07 -9.01
C SER A 492 16.91 30.75 -9.47
N ASN A 493 18.06 30.87 -10.14
CA ASN A 493 19.04 29.79 -10.39
C ASN A 493 19.62 29.13 -9.11
N PHE A 494 19.11 29.47 -7.93
CA PHE A 494 19.62 29.04 -6.62
C PHE A 494 18.81 27.93 -5.95
N ARG A 495 17.66 27.49 -6.51
CA ARG A 495 16.82 26.42 -5.91
C ARG A 495 16.57 25.19 -6.79
N GLN A 496 16.86 25.23 -8.08
CA GLN A 496 16.68 24.07 -8.97
C GLN A 496 17.55 22.89 -8.51
N ARG A 497 16.92 21.79 -8.12
CA ARG A 497 17.61 20.52 -7.84
C ARG A 497 17.53 19.62 -9.08
N PRO A 498 18.61 18.90 -9.43
CA PRO A 498 18.58 17.97 -10.56
C PRO A 498 17.52 16.88 -10.36
N ASN A 499 16.95 16.41 -11.47
CA ASN A 499 16.10 15.22 -11.50
C ASN A 499 16.80 14.03 -10.80
N SER A 500 16.09 13.31 -9.94
CA SER A 500 16.65 12.25 -9.09
C SER A 500 17.20 11.05 -9.89
N ARG A 501 16.58 10.70 -11.03
CA ARG A 501 17.10 9.68 -11.95
C ARG A 501 18.39 10.12 -12.64
N LYS A 502 18.49 11.38 -13.05
CA LYS A 502 19.74 11.97 -13.59
C LYS A 502 20.88 11.89 -12.59
N VAL A 503 20.61 12.22 -11.32
CA VAL A 503 21.61 12.08 -10.23
C VAL A 503 22.08 10.63 -10.12
N THR A 504 21.17 9.66 -10.12
CA THR A 504 21.56 8.24 -10.06
C THR A 504 22.39 7.80 -11.27
N GLN A 505 21.99 8.15 -12.49
CA GLN A 505 22.71 7.76 -13.71
C GLN A 505 24.10 8.43 -13.84
N GLU A 506 24.28 9.66 -13.36
CA GLU A 506 25.56 10.38 -13.46
C GLU A 506 26.51 10.11 -12.26
N LEU A 507 25.99 9.82 -11.06
CA LEU A 507 26.78 9.65 -9.82
C LEU A 507 26.75 8.23 -9.19
N LEU A 508 25.62 7.52 -9.21
CA LEU A 508 25.37 6.39 -8.29
C LEU A 508 25.27 5.00 -8.95
N SER A 509 25.01 4.95 -10.26
CA SER A 509 24.89 3.72 -11.06
C SER A 509 26.11 3.50 -11.97
N ASN A 510 26.39 2.22 -12.26
CA ASN A 510 27.50 1.79 -13.12
C ASN A 510 27.08 1.46 -14.57
N ASN A 511 25.80 1.57 -14.93
CA ASN A 511 25.26 1.21 -16.26
C ASN A 511 24.33 2.31 -16.82
N ARG A 512 24.27 2.47 -18.15
CA ARG A 512 23.46 3.49 -18.85
C ARG A 512 22.36 2.91 -19.75
N ASN A 513 21.75 1.79 -19.38
CA ASN A 513 20.78 1.13 -20.27
C ASN A 513 19.35 1.46 -19.88
N LEU A 514 18.58 1.93 -20.87
CA LEU A 514 17.17 2.28 -20.77
C LEU A 514 16.27 1.05 -20.57
N LEU A 515 15.09 1.28 -20.01
CA LEU A 515 14.06 0.26 -19.74
C LEU A 515 12.72 0.76 -20.25
N GLU A 516 11.99 -0.11 -20.94
CA GLU A 516 10.64 0.15 -21.47
C GLU A 516 9.65 -0.86 -20.86
N GLY A 517 8.41 -0.43 -20.65
CA GLY A 517 7.33 -1.26 -20.12
C GLY A 517 6.14 -0.44 -19.59
N ASP A 518 5.00 -1.11 -19.42
CA ASP A 518 3.67 -0.54 -19.20
C ASP A 518 2.83 -1.48 -18.32
N ILE A 519 1.87 -1.07 -17.47
CA ILE A 519 1.48 0.28 -17.00
C ILE A 519 0.79 0.15 -15.64
N THR A 520 1.03 1.06 -14.68
CA THR A 520 0.18 1.25 -13.48
C THR A 520 -0.01 2.74 -13.11
N ASP A 521 -0.88 3.05 -12.14
CA ASP A 521 -1.63 4.32 -12.11
C ASP A 521 -0.80 5.63 -12.03
N CYS A 522 0.20 5.72 -11.14
CA CYS A 522 1.11 6.90 -11.11
C CYS A 522 2.18 6.88 -12.22
N GLU A 523 2.36 5.74 -12.90
CA GLU A 523 3.22 5.61 -14.09
C GLU A 523 2.50 6.12 -15.36
N ARG A 524 1.16 6.16 -15.36
CA ARG A 524 0.36 6.69 -16.48
C ARG A 524 0.40 8.20 -16.58
N THR A 525 0.32 8.89 -15.44
CA THR A 525 0.21 10.35 -15.43
C THR A 525 1.58 11.01 -15.60
N CYS A 526 2.61 10.48 -14.95
CA CYS A 526 3.93 11.10 -14.80
C CYS A 526 3.91 12.58 -14.34
N GLN A 527 2.78 13.01 -13.77
CA GLN A 527 2.54 14.36 -13.29
C GLN A 527 2.55 14.37 -11.76
N ASN A 528 2.97 15.49 -11.18
CA ASN A 528 2.94 15.72 -9.75
C ASN A 528 1.51 16.09 -9.34
N VAL A 529 0.75 15.08 -8.91
CA VAL A 529 -0.66 15.17 -8.47
C VAL A 529 -0.82 14.22 -7.29
N GLU A 530 -1.28 14.72 -6.14
CA GLU A 530 -1.37 13.90 -4.91
C GLU A 530 -2.12 12.58 -5.13
N PRO A 531 -1.59 11.42 -4.69
CA PRO A 531 -0.34 11.20 -3.94
C PRO A 531 0.90 10.92 -4.81
N CYS A 532 0.82 11.03 -6.14
CA CYS A 532 1.93 10.82 -7.06
C CYS A 532 2.93 12.00 -7.05
N TYR A 533 4.22 11.69 -6.94
CA TYR A 533 5.35 12.62 -7.09
C TYR A 533 6.43 11.95 -7.96
N SER A 534 6.01 11.56 -9.16
CA SER A 534 6.72 10.62 -10.05
C SER A 534 8.08 11.13 -10.52
N ILE A 535 9.02 10.20 -10.69
CA ILE A 535 10.41 10.52 -11.07
C ILE A 535 10.53 10.45 -12.60
N LEU A 536 10.61 11.59 -13.29
CA LEU A 536 10.76 11.61 -14.76
C LEU A 536 12.05 10.90 -15.21
N GLN A 537 11.99 10.17 -16.33
CA GLN A 537 13.18 9.66 -17.01
C GLN A 537 13.83 10.77 -17.85
N THR A 538 15.16 10.73 -17.98
CA THR A 538 15.94 11.81 -18.62
C THR A 538 15.87 11.83 -20.15
N ASP A 539 15.65 10.67 -20.76
CA ASP A 539 15.93 10.47 -22.19
C ASP A 539 14.65 10.23 -23.03
N VAL A 540 13.47 10.18 -22.40
CA VAL A 540 12.19 9.88 -23.06
C VAL A 540 11.07 10.74 -22.48
N SER A 541 10.40 11.52 -23.33
CA SER A 541 9.20 12.28 -22.96
C SER A 541 8.06 11.34 -22.50
N ASN A 542 7.38 11.70 -21.42
CA ASN A 542 6.24 10.98 -20.84
C ASN A 542 6.53 9.59 -20.25
N LYS A 543 7.80 9.24 -19.94
CA LYS A 543 8.13 8.07 -19.11
C LYS A 543 8.65 8.50 -17.73
N CYS A 544 8.24 7.77 -16.69
CA CYS A 544 8.63 8.03 -15.31
C CYS A 544 8.72 6.72 -14.50
N ILE A 545 9.40 6.78 -13.36
CA ILE A 545 9.39 5.72 -12.34
C ILE A 545 8.28 6.06 -11.33
N GLU A 546 7.45 5.07 -10.99
CA GLU A 546 6.37 5.25 -10.00
C GLU A 546 6.94 5.76 -8.67
N PHE A 547 6.39 6.86 -8.15
CA PHE A 547 6.66 7.31 -6.80
C PHE A 547 5.41 7.89 -6.16
N LYS A 548 4.98 7.28 -5.05
CA LYS A 548 3.91 7.78 -4.17
C LYS A 548 4.52 8.42 -2.94
N ARG A 549 4.02 9.60 -2.57
CA ARG A 549 4.38 10.33 -1.36
C ARG A 549 4.07 9.51 -0.10
N SER A 550 4.83 9.73 0.96
CA SER A 550 4.59 9.10 2.26
C SER A 550 3.30 9.64 2.88
N ALA A 551 2.56 8.78 3.59
CA ALA A 551 1.38 9.19 4.33
C ALA A 551 1.71 10.34 5.31
N GLU A 552 0.81 11.31 5.39
CA GLU A 552 0.94 12.45 6.29
C GLU A 552 0.32 12.16 7.66
N TYR A 553 0.88 12.77 8.70
CA TYR A 553 0.31 12.68 10.05
C TYR A 553 -0.90 13.62 10.14
N CYS A 554 -2.05 13.12 10.58
CA CYS A 554 -3.23 13.97 10.78
C CYS A 554 -2.91 15.05 11.84
N GLY A 555 -3.24 16.31 11.55
CA GLY A 555 -2.79 17.46 12.34
C GLY A 555 -1.55 18.16 11.77
N SER A 556 -1.06 17.73 10.60
CA SER A 556 0.03 18.37 9.86
C SER A 556 -0.37 18.68 8.41
N GLY A 557 0.38 19.56 7.74
CA GLY A 557 0.12 19.97 6.37
C GLY A 557 -1.27 20.60 6.22
N TYR A 558 -2.00 20.23 5.17
CA TYR A 558 -3.37 20.73 4.95
C TYR A 558 -4.35 20.34 6.06
N THR A 559 -4.11 19.24 6.78
CA THR A 559 -4.98 18.82 7.88
C THR A 559 -4.79 19.66 9.14
N SER A 560 -3.63 20.30 9.34
CA SER A 560 -3.29 21.02 10.58
C SER A 560 -4.32 22.09 10.99
N VAL A 561 -4.90 22.79 10.01
CA VAL A 561 -5.85 23.89 10.26
C VAL A 561 -7.15 23.42 10.93
N VAL A 562 -7.57 22.15 10.71
CA VAL A 562 -8.71 21.56 11.42
C VAL A 562 -8.44 21.40 12.94
N PHE A 563 -7.17 21.34 13.32
CA PHE A 563 -6.70 21.22 14.70
C PHE A 563 -6.31 22.61 15.28
N GLY A 564 -6.70 23.70 14.61
CA GLY A 564 -6.45 25.06 15.06
C GLY A 564 -4.99 25.51 15.03
N GLN A 565 -4.12 24.82 14.29
CA GLN A 565 -2.68 25.13 14.20
C GLN A 565 -2.21 25.11 12.74
N LEU A 566 -1.16 25.86 12.40
CA LEU A 566 -0.54 25.79 11.08
C LEU A 566 0.81 25.07 11.20
N ILE A 567 0.81 23.77 10.90
CA ILE A 567 2.00 22.90 11.02
C ILE A 567 2.35 22.34 9.64
N GLN A 568 3.63 22.42 9.27
CA GLN A 568 4.16 21.86 8.03
C GLN A 568 3.95 20.33 7.96
N ARG A 569 3.85 19.74 6.77
CA ARG A 569 3.51 18.30 6.61
C ARG A 569 4.52 17.39 7.30
N GLU A 570 4.04 16.58 8.23
CA GLU A 570 4.82 15.54 8.88
C GLU A 570 4.48 14.15 8.35
N GLN A 571 5.45 13.25 8.41
CA GLN A 571 5.30 11.86 7.99
C GLN A 571 5.19 10.95 9.20
N VAL A 572 4.43 9.86 9.04
CA VAL A 572 4.09 8.96 10.14
C VAL A 572 5.14 7.85 10.27
N ASN A 573 5.66 7.66 11.47
CA ASN A 573 6.31 6.41 11.86
C ASN A 573 5.23 5.41 12.31
N LEU A 574 5.03 4.34 11.52
CA LEU A 574 3.99 3.35 11.79
C LEU A 574 4.39 2.31 12.86
N ILE A 575 5.68 2.16 13.16
CA ILE A 575 6.21 1.18 14.13
C ILE A 575 6.73 1.87 15.38
N THR A 576 6.99 1.11 16.45
CA THR A 576 7.65 1.64 17.64
C THR A 576 9.06 2.13 17.29
N SER A 577 9.57 3.10 18.04
CA SER A 577 10.94 3.62 17.85
C SER A 577 11.99 2.75 18.54
N PHE A 578 11.60 2.04 19.60
CA PHE A 578 12.47 1.24 20.45
C PHE A 578 13.03 0.00 19.76
N ILE A 579 14.14 -0.53 20.29
CA ILE A 579 14.66 -1.85 19.91
C ILE A 579 13.99 -2.88 20.84
N ASP A 580 12.71 -3.12 20.59
CA ASP A 580 11.77 -3.89 21.43
C ASP A 580 11.30 -5.21 20.80
N GLY A 581 11.74 -5.50 19.57
CA GLY A 581 11.30 -6.65 18.80
C GLY A 581 9.97 -6.48 18.06
N SER A 582 9.45 -5.26 17.86
CA SER A 582 8.21 -5.02 17.12
C SER A 582 8.18 -5.64 15.71
N GLN A 583 9.33 -5.83 15.05
CA GLN A 583 9.42 -6.56 13.78
C GLN A 583 9.12 -8.08 13.89
N ILE A 584 9.02 -8.60 15.11
CA ILE A 584 8.68 -9.98 15.48
C ILE A 584 7.26 -10.03 16.06
N TYR A 585 6.94 -9.09 16.97
CA TYR A 585 5.72 -9.09 17.78
C TYR A 585 4.58 -8.20 17.25
N GLY A 586 4.84 -7.39 16.21
CA GLY A 586 3.91 -6.37 15.74
C GLY A 586 3.97 -5.07 16.55
N ASN A 587 3.19 -4.09 16.11
CA ASN A 587 3.15 -2.71 16.61
C ASN A 587 1.74 -2.28 17.08
N THR A 588 0.76 -3.20 17.05
CA THR A 588 -0.59 -3.07 17.62
C THR A 588 -0.99 -4.37 18.33
N LEU A 589 -1.90 -4.28 19.30
CA LEU A 589 -2.30 -5.43 20.13
C LEU A 589 -3.00 -6.52 19.31
N GLU A 590 -3.79 -6.13 18.31
CA GLU A 590 -4.49 -7.02 17.38
C GLU A 590 -3.51 -7.85 16.56
N VAL A 591 -2.48 -7.21 15.99
CA VAL A 591 -1.42 -7.88 15.24
C VAL A 591 -0.61 -8.81 16.14
N SER A 592 -0.23 -8.35 17.34
CA SER A 592 0.47 -9.20 18.32
C SER A 592 -0.32 -10.45 18.71
N ASN A 593 -1.61 -10.30 18.99
CA ASN A 593 -2.48 -11.42 19.35
C ASN A 593 -2.69 -12.38 18.17
N TYR A 594 -2.74 -11.89 16.93
CA TYR A 594 -2.84 -12.72 15.73
C TYR A 594 -1.52 -13.48 15.40
N LEU A 595 -0.37 -12.92 15.78
CA LEU A 595 0.94 -13.56 15.65
C LEU A 595 1.19 -14.64 16.72
N ARG A 596 0.43 -14.65 17.82
CA ARG A 596 0.53 -15.65 18.89
C ARG A 596 -0.22 -16.93 18.53
N HIS A 597 0.18 -18.04 19.15
CA HIS A 597 -0.39 -19.35 18.87
C HIS A 597 -1.87 -19.40 19.29
N PRO A 598 -2.81 -19.84 18.42
CA PRO A 598 -4.25 -19.66 18.63
C PRO A 598 -4.85 -20.48 19.79
N SER A 599 -4.24 -21.61 20.15
CA SER A 599 -4.63 -22.33 21.37
C SER A 599 -4.23 -21.56 22.63
N ILE A 600 -5.21 -21.28 23.49
CA ILE A 600 -5.06 -20.62 24.80
C ILE A 600 -3.92 -21.25 25.64
N GLN A 601 -3.79 -22.58 25.62
CA GLN A 601 -2.76 -23.33 26.35
C GLN A 601 -1.33 -23.02 25.88
N ASN A 602 -1.16 -22.66 24.61
CA ASN A 602 0.13 -22.39 23.98
C ASN A 602 0.32 -20.91 23.62
N ASN A 603 -0.57 -20.01 24.07
CA ASN A 603 -0.58 -18.58 23.73
C ASN A 603 0.65 -17.81 24.29
N SER A 604 1.53 -18.48 25.04
CA SER A 604 2.89 -18.02 25.36
C SER A 604 3.84 -18.04 24.16
N LEU A 605 3.50 -18.77 23.09
CA LEU A 605 4.31 -18.99 21.90
C LEU A 605 3.81 -18.14 20.72
N LEU A 606 4.72 -17.80 19.81
CA LEU A 606 4.36 -17.32 18.47
C LEU A 606 3.83 -18.48 17.61
N ASN A 607 2.80 -18.19 16.82
CA ASN A 607 2.25 -19.10 15.83
C ASN A 607 3.31 -19.46 14.79
N SER A 608 3.26 -20.68 14.24
CA SER A 608 4.28 -21.17 13.32
C SER A 608 3.75 -22.32 12.47
N THR A 609 4.20 -22.43 11.22
CA THR A 609 3.90 -23.58 10.36
C THR A 609 5.02 -24.61 10.42
N ILE A 610 4.71 -25.89 10.15
CA ILE A 610 5.69 -26.97 10.09
C ILE A 610 5.75 -27.51 8.67
N ILE A 611 6.92 -27.42 8.04
CA ILE A 611 7.16 -27.91 6.67
C ILE A 611 8.36 -28.86 6.72
N ALA A 612 8.18 -30.10 6.25
CA ALA A 612 9.23 -31.13 6.27
C ALA A 612 9.94 -31.29 7.64
N ASN A 613 9.14 -31.34 8.72
CA ASN A 613 9.59 -31.43 10.12
C ASN A 613 10.49 -30.25 10.60
N ARG A 614 10.31 -29.06 10.03
CA ARG A 614 11.01 -27.83 10.42
C ARG A 614 10.01 -26.70 10.67
N THR A 615 10.26 -25.89 11.70
CA THR A 615 9.42 -24.75 12.06
C THR A 615 9.71 -23.54 11.16
N TYR A 616 8.67 -22.91 10.63
CA TYR A 616 8.75 -21.63 9.92
C TYR A 616 7.69 -20.65 10.40
N LEU A 617 7.81 -19.39 9.97
CA LEU A 617 6.77 -18.35 10.12
C LEU A 617 5.40 -18.87 9.64
N PRO A 618 4.28 -18.44 10.23
CA PRO A 618 2.94 -18.80 9.76
C PRO A 618 2.67 -18.19 8.38
N TYR A 619 1.66 -18.69 7.67
CA TYR A 619 1.18 -18.08 6.43
C TYR A 619 0.25 -16.89 6.72
N ASN A 620 0.16 -15.95 5.77
CA ASN A 620 -0.71 -14.80 5.89
C ASN A 620 -2.13 -15.09 5.38
N ASN A 621 -2.90 -15.76 6.22
CA ASN A 621 -4.30 -16.09 5.95
C ASN A 621 -5.26 -14.89 6.11
N ASN A 622 -4.78 -13.70 6.52
CA ASN A 622 -5.61 -12.50 6.71
C ASN A 622 -4.91 -11.22 6.24
N GLN A 623 -4.96 -10.98 4.92
CA GLN A 623 -4.37 -9.82 4.26
C GLN A 623 -5.00 -8.47 4.67
N LEU A 624 -6.19 -8.48 5.30
CA LEU A 624 -6.85 -7.26 5.79
C LEU A 624 -6.23 -6.74 7.10
N LEU A 625 -5.72 -7.63 7.95
CA LEU A 625 -5.05 -7.26 9.20
C LEU A 625 -3.58 -6.84 8.97
N LEU A 626 -2.87 -7.55 8.08
CA LEU A 626 -1.53 -7.17 7.66
C LEU A 626 -1.28 -7.59 6.22
N SER A 627 -1.20 -6.63 5.30
CA SER A 627 -0.86 -6.88 3.90
C SER A 627 0.63 -7.22 3.77
N MET A 628 0.96 -8.45 3.40
CA MET A 628 2.33 -8.87 3.12
C MET A 628 2.57 -8.88 1.61
N ASP A 629 3.54 -8.11 1.11
CA ASP A 629 3.96 -8.20 -0.29
C ASP A 629 4.78 -9.47 -0.53
N CYS A 630 4.32 -10.36 -1.42
CA CYS A 630 5.12 -11.48 -1.92
C CYS A 630 4.65 -11.97 -3.30
N GLN A 631 5.48 -12.79 -3.96
CA GLN A 631 5.26 -13.35 -5.29
C GLN A 631 5.82 -14.78 -5.38
N PRO A 632 5.12 -15.79 -4.82
CA PRO A 632 5.47 -17.19 -5.00
C PRO A 632 5.52 -17.57 -6.50
N GLU A 633 6.22 -18.66 -6.82
CA GLU A 633 6.15 -19.23 -8.17
C GLU A 633 4.72 -19.72 -8.50
N PRO A 634 4.24 -19.64 -9.76
CA PRO A 634 2.87 -20.02 -10.12
C PRO A 634 2.50 -21.48 -9.78
N GLU A 635 3.49 -22.37 -9.73
CA GLU A 635 3.35 -23.78 -9.36
C GLU A 635 3.37 -24.02 -7.83
N SER A 636 3.61 -22.96 -7.04
CA SER A 636 3.71 -23.02 -5.59
C SER A 636 2.40 -22.62 -4.92
N TYR A 637 1.77 -23.55 -4.19
CA TYR A 637 0.61 -23.30 -3.34
C TYR A 637 0.94 -22.47 -2.07
N GLN A 638 2.10 -21.82 -2.01
CA GLN A 638 2.64 -21.25 -0.78
C GLN A 638 2.37 -19.74 -0.68
N GLU A 639 1.58 -19.34 0.31
CA GLU A 639 1.27 -17.94 0.61
C GLU A 639 2.47 -17.18 1.20
N CYS A 640 2.34 -15.86 1.32
CA CYS A 640 3.32 -15.02 1.99
C CYS A 640 3.48 -15.46 3.46
N PHE A 641 4.72 -15.44 3.97
CA PHE A 641 4.92 -15.62 5.41
C PHE A 641 4.46 -14.37 6.16
N LEU A 642 3.87 -14.56 7.34
CA LEU A 642 3.41 -13.51 8.23
C LEU A 642 4.46 -13.26 9.33
N ALA A 643 4.69 -12.00 9.67
CA ALA A 643 5.60 -11.55 10.73
C ALA A 643 5.12 -10.21 11.32
N GLY A 644 5.77 -9.71 12.38
CA GLY A 644 5.48 -8.40 12.98
C GLY A 644 5.75 -7.19 12.08
N ASP A 645 6.49 -7.35 10.98
CA ASP A 645 6.72 -6.29 9.99
C ASP A 645 6.29 -6.74 8.59
N HIS A 646 5.50 -5.89 7.90
CA HIS A 646 4.94 -6.14 6.58
C HIS A 646 5.98 -6.42 5.47
N ARG A 647 7.25 -6.04 5.69
CA ARG A 647 8.35 -6.18 4.71
C ARG A 647 9.14 -7.48 4.88
N ALA A 648 8.77 -8.37 5.81
CA ALA A 648 9.54 -9.58 6.11
C ALA A 648 9.83 -10.48 4.89
N ASN A 649 8.96 -10.48 3.86
CA ASN A 649 9.14 -11.23 2.61
C ASN A 649 9.95 -10.49 1.54
N GLU A 650 10.38 -9.25 1.76
CA GLU A 650 11.01 -8.40 0.74
C GLU A 650 12.23 -9.08 0.12
N GLN A 651 13.12 -9.67 0.93
CA GLN A 651 14.25 -10.48 0.46
C GLN A 651 14.54 -11.68 1.36
N LEU A 652 14.99 -12.78 0.75
CA LEU A 652 15.13 -14.09 1.40
C LEU A 652 16.03 -14.10 2.66
N GLY A 653 17.10 -13.30 2.70
CA GLY A 653 17.97 -13.18 3.87
C GLY A 653 17.32 -12.44 5.05
N LEU A 654 16.44 -11.47 4.81
CA LEU A 654 15.63 -10.82 5.84
C LEU A 654 14.62 -11.82 6.42
N LEU A 655 13.91 -12.51 5.54
CA LEU A 655 12.94 -13.54 5.89
C LEU A 655 13.54 -14.67 6.75
N VAL A 656 14.77 -15.09 6.44
CA VAL A 656 15.55 -16.04 7.25
C VAL A 656 15.78 -15.53 8.69
N PHE A 657 16.08 -14.23 8.88
CA PHE A 657 16.24 -13.68 10.23
C PHE A 657 14.92 -13.55 10.99
N HIS A 658 13.81 -13.15 10.35
CA HIS A 658 12.48 -13.19 11.01
C HIS A 658 12.15 -14.61 11.50
N ASN A 659 12.51 -15.64 10.71
CA ASN A 659 12.33 -17.04 11.10
C ASN A 659 13.18 -17.43 12.31
N LEU A 660 14.47 -17.07 12.33
CA LEU A 660 15.36 -17.31 13.48
C LEU A 660 14.84 -16.66 14.77
N TRP A 661 14.35 -15.41 14.68
CA TRP A 661 13.85 -14.69 15.85
C TRP A 661 12.55 -15.31 16.42
N LEU A 662 11.64 -15.77 15.54
CA LEU A 662 10.47 -16.54 15.96
C LEU A 662 10.88 -17.85 16.67
N ARG A 663 11.82 -18.60 16.07
CA ARG A 663 12.34 -19.85 16.67
C ARG A 663 12.94 -19.58 18.05
N ASN A 664 13.70 -18.49 18.19
CA ASN A 664 14.35 -18.11 19.43
C ASN A 664 13.34 -17.74 20.53
N HIS A 665 12.32 -16.95 20.22
CA HIS A 665 11.24 -16.68 21.16
C HIS A 665 10.55 -17.98 21.62
N ASN A 666 10.17 -18.86 20.68
CA ASN A 666 9.54 -20.13 21.01
C ASN A 666 10.45 -21.09 21.78
N LEU A 667 11.78 -21.01 21.62
CA LEU A 667 12.76 -21.75 22.42
C LEU A 667 12.81 -21.22 23.87
N LEU A 668 12.87 -19.90 24.04
CA LEU A 668 12.90 -19.25 25.36
C LEU A 668 11.60 -19.50 26.13
N ALA A 669 10.45 -19.25 25.50
CA ALA A 669 9.13 -19.43 26.10
C ALA A 669 8.89 -20.88 26.58
N ARG A 670 9.27 -21.89 25.77
CA ARG A 670 9.18 -23.31 26.18
C ARG A 670 10.10 -23.65 27.36
N LYS A 671 11.32 -23.12 27.40
CA LYS A 671 12.22 -23.32 28.56
C LYS A 671 11.66 -22.65 29.82
N LEU A 672 11.09 -21.45 29.69
CA LEU A 672 10.41 -20.76 30.79
C LEU A 672 9.16 -21.52 31.28
N GLN A 673 8.34 -22.09 30.40
CA GLN A 673 7.21 -22.96 30.79
C GLN A 673 7.62 -24.15 31.66
N ILE A 674 8.79 -24.75 31.37
CA ILE A 674 9.31 -25.89 32.13
C ILE A 674 9.87 -25.46 33.49
N LEU A 675 10.56 -24.32 33.54
CA LEU A 675 11.18 -23.79 34.77
C LEU A 675 10.17 -23.11 35.70
N ARG A 676 9.16 -22.45 35.13
CA ARG A 676 8.16 -21.62 35.81
C ARG A 676 6.73 -22.07 35.47
N PRO A 677 6.32 -23.29 35.87
CA PRO A 677 4.95 -23.76 35.66
C PRO A 677 3.90 -22.96 36.48
N ASP A 678 4.37 -22.11 37.41
CA ASP A 678 3.56 -21.14 38.17
C ASP A 678 3.18 -19.89 37.37
N TRP A 679 3.79 -19.64 36.21
CA TRP A 679 3.54 -18.43 35.43
C TRP A 679 2.39 -18.57 34.44
N SER A 680 1.62 -17.50 34.27
CA SER A 680 0.63 -17.40 33.20
C SER A 680 1.30 -17.34 31.83
N ASN A 681 0.60 -17.81 30.79
CA ASN A 681 1.09 -17.73 29.41
C ASN A 681 1.42 -16.29 28.97
N GLU A 682 0.71 -15.29 29.52
CA GLU A 682 0.99 -13.87 29.27
C GLU A 682 2.33 -13.42 29.87
N LYS A 683 2.62 -13.84 31.11
CA LYS A 683 3.91 -13.53 31.74
C LYS A 683 5.07 -14.20 30.99
N ILE A 684 4.90 -15.45 30.58
CA ILE A 684 5.90 -16.20 29.81
C ILE A 684 6.16 -15.55 28.44
N PHE A 685 5.09 -15.16 27.72
CA PHE A 685 5.22 -14.43 26.45
C PHE A 685 6.03 -13.15 26.63
N ASN A 686 5.71 -12.34 27.64
CA ASN A 686 6.35 -11.06 27.87
C ASN A 686 7.79 -11.18 28.39
N GLU A 687 8.12 -12.14 29.26
CA GLU A 687 9.51 -12.41 29.65
C GLU A 687 10.35 -12.94 28.47
N ALA A 688 9.81 -13.84 27.65
CA ALA A 688 10.49 -14.28 26.43
C ALA A 688 10.70 -13.12 25.44
N ARG A 689 9.71 -12.24 25.26
CA ARG A 689 9.82 -11.00 24.47
C ARG A 689 10.86 -10.04 25.04
N LYS A 690 10.89 -9.84 26.36
CA LYS A 690 11.85 -8.99 27.07
C LYS A 690 13.29 -9.48 26.90
N ILE A 691 13.53 -10.79 27.00
CA ILE A 691 14.83 -11.40 26.70
C ILE A 691 15.21 -11.17 25.23
N VAL A 692 14.29 -11.36 24.28
CA VAL A 692 14.56 -11.12 22.84
C VAL A 692 14.87 -9.64 22.55
N ALA A 693 14.15 -8.70 23.17
CA ALA A 693 14.44 -7.27 23.07
C ALA A 693 15.85 -6.94 23.59
N ALA A 694 16.23 -7.46 24.76
CA ALA A 694 17.58 -7.31 25.30
C ALA A 694 18.64 -7.94 24.37
N GLN A 695 18.38 -9.11 23.78
CA GLN A 695 19.27 -9.75 22.82
C GLN A 695 19.48 -8.89 21.56
N LEU A 696 18.41 -8.30 21.02
CA LEU A 696 18.48 -7.35 19.92
C LEU A 696 19.32 -6.13 20.30
N GLN A 697 19.07 -5.51 21.46
CA GLN A 697 19.82 -4.35 21.95
C GLN A 697 21.31 -4.64 22.13
N ILE A 698 21.67 -5.75 22.77
CA ILE A 698 23.07 -6.16 22.97
C ILE A 698 23.77 -6.33 21.61
N ILE A 699 23.19 -7.10 20.68
CA ILE A 699 23.78 -7.30 19.34
C ILE A 699 23.90 -5.96 18.60
N THR A 700 22.91 -5.07 18.71
CA THR A 700 22.94 -3.77 18.04
C THR A 700 24.02 -2.84 18.61
N TYR A 701 24.05 -2.59 19.92
CA TYR A 701 24.97 -1.60 20.52
C TYR A 701 26.39 -2.12 20.71
N ARG A 702 26.58 -3.41 21.02
CA ARG A 702 27.90 -3.99 21.31
C ARG A 702 28.60 -4.52 20.07
N ASP A 703 27.87 -5.21 19.18
CA ASP A 703 28.49 -5.95 18.08
C ASP A 703 28.37 -5.22 16.73
N TRP A 704 27.20 -4.65 16.43
CA TRP A 704 26.91 -4.04 15.12
C TRP A 704 27.34 -2.57 15.02
N LEU A 705 26.83 -1.72 15.92
CA LEU A 705 26.98 -0.26 15.85
C LEU A 705 28.45 0.23 15.81
N PRO A 706 29.41 -0.36 16.56
CA PRO A 706 30.82 0.01 16.46
C PRO A 706 31.40 -0.18 15.06
N SER A 707 30.98 -1.23 14.35
CA SER A 707 31.40 -1.52 12.98
C SER A 707 30.85 -0.50 11.96
N ILE A 708 29.77 0.21 12.30
CA ILE A 708 29.17 1.25 11.44
C ILE A 708 29.82 2.60 11.67
N VAL A 709 29.84 3.06 12.93
CA VAL A 709 30.22 4.44 13.28
C VAL A 709 31.70 4.60 13.67
N GLY A 710 32.41 3.49 13.81
CA GLY A 710 33.82 3.43 14.20
C GLY A 710 34.09 3.89 15.63
N SER A 711 35.34 3.78 16.06
CA SER A 711 35.79 4.20 17.40
C SER A 711 35.47 5.67 17.69
N LYS A 712 35.56 6.55 16.69
CA LYS A 712 35.19 7.97 16.82
C LYS A 712 33.69 8.13 17.08
N GLY A 713 32.84 7.37 16.39
CA GLY A 713 31.39 7.38 16.64
C GLY A 713 31.02 6.81 18.00
N MET A 714 31.68 5.75 18.45
CA MET A 714 31.47 5.21 19.80
C MET A 714 31.92 6.17 20.91
N ARG A 715 33.02 6.92 20.70
CA ARG A 715 33.41 8.02 21.60
C ARG A 715 32.37 9.15 21.60
N MET A 716 31.75 9.46 20.46
CA MET A 716 30.65 10.42 20.39
C MET A 716 29.40 9.90 21.13
N LEU A 717 29.06 8.61 21.00
CA LEU A 717 27.91 8.00 21.68
C LEU A 717 28.03 8.11 23.21
N GLY A 718 29.25 7.90 23.72
CA GLY A 718 29.57 7.97 25.16
C GLY A 718 29.09 6.73 25.93
N VAL A 719 29.45 6.65 27.21
CA VAL A 719 28.97 5.60 28.12
C VAL A 719 27.47 5.78 28.41
N TYR A 720 26.80 4.71 28.83
CA TYR A 720 25.42 4.77 29.30
C TYR A 720 25.37 5.22 30.76
N ASN A 721 24.54 6.21 31.06
CA ASN A 721 24.43 6.82 32.39
C ASN A 721 23.08 6.53 33.09
N GLY A 722 22.29 5.59 32.56
CA GLY A 722 20.91 5.32 32.99
C GLY A 722 19.86 5.99 32.10
N TYR A 723 18.60 5.62 32.30
CA TYR A 723 17.45 6.21 31.61
C TYR A 723 17.24 7.67 32.02
N ASN A 724 16.95 8.53 31.03
CA ASN A 724 16.62 9.93 31.20
C ASN A 724 15.28 10.25 30.53
N GLU A 725 14.25 10.48 31.35
CA GLU A 725 12.89 10.84 30.95
C GLU A 725 12.76 12.17 30.18
N THR A 726 13.80 13.02 30.14
CA THR A 726 13.77 14.24 29.32
C THR A 726 14.26 14.00 27.88
N VAL A 727 14.76 12.80 27.56
CA VAL A 727 15.21 12.43 26.22
C VAL A 727 14.05 11.87 25.43
N ASN A 728 13.81 12.40 24.24
CA ASN A 728 12.78 11.89 23.32
C ASN A 728 13.33 10.74 22.45
N PRO A 729 12.96 9.47 22.68
CA PRO A 729 13.47 8.33 21.90
C PRO A 729 12.95 8.26 20.45
N SER A 730 11.96 9.07 20.04
CA SER A 730 11.33 8.96 18.72
C SER A 730 12.35 8.96 17.57
N ILE A 731 12.10 8.11 16.56
CA ILE A 731 12.91 8.11 15.34
C ILE A 731 12.80 9.47 14.66
N SER A 732 13.96 10.08 14.38
CA SER A 732 14.02 11.33 13.63
C SER A 732 13.82 11.10 12.14
N ASN A 733 13.16 12.07 11.48
CA ASN A 733 12.83 11.98 10.05
C ASN A 733 14.12 11.83 9.21
N VAL A 734 15.17 12.59 9.56
CA VAL A 734 16.48 12.52 8.89
C VAL A 734 17.16 11.14 9.02
N PHE A 735 16.99 10.46 10.15
CA PHE A 735 17.55 9.12 10.35
C PHE A 735 16.86 8.08 9.46
N ALA A 736 15.53 8.01 9.50
CA ALA A 736 14.74 7.05 8.71
C ALA A 736 14.79 7.32 7.20
N THR A 737 14.88 8.59 6.81
CA THR A 737 14.76 9.01 5.40
C THR A 737 16.10 9.09 4.68
N ALA A 738 17.20 9.41 5.38
CA ALA A 738 18.52 9.53 4.77
C ALA A 738 19.59 8.69 5.48
N ALA A 739 19.90 8.97 6.74
CA ALA A 739 21.14 8.48 7.35
C ALA A 739 21.20 6.95 7.46
N MET A 740 20.14 6.29 7.94
CA MET A 740 20.08 4.83 8.09
C MET A 740 20.01 4.09 6.74
N ARG A 741 19.72 4.81 5.63
CA ARG A 741 19.67 4.24 4.28
C ARG A 741 21.06 4.03 3.66
N PHE A 742 22.14 4.39 4.35
CA PHE A 742 23.52 4.05 3.94
C PHE A 742 23.70 2.54 3.67
N GLY A 743 22.92 1.68 4.33
CA GLY A 743 22.95 0.23 4.13
C GLY A 743 22.72 -0.21 2.68
N HIS A 744 22.02 0.57 1.86
CA HIS A 744 21.86 0.29 0.42
C HIS A 744 23.20 0.30 -0.35
N THR A 745 24.23 0.97 0.17
CA THR A 745 25.59 0.97 -0.42
C THR A 745 26.36 -0.33 -0.14
N LEU A 746 25.91 -1.13 0.84
CA LEU A 746 26.55 -2.37 1.31
C LEU A 746 25.99 -3.64 0.64
N VAL A 747 24.91 -3.52 -0.13
CA VAL A 747 24.21 -4.65 -0.75
C VAL A 747 25.00 -5.22 -1.93
N ASN A 748 25.24 -6.53 -1.90
CA ASN A 748 25.88 -7.27 -2.97
C ASN A 748 24.96 -7.54 -4.16
N LYS A 749 25.55 -7.82 -5.33
CA LYS A 749 24.79 -8.20 -6.53
C LYS A 749 24.13 -9.57 -6.42
N ASN A 750 24.81 -10.49 -5.74
CA ASN A 750 24.43 -11.89 -5.59
C ASN A 750 24.11 -12.19 -4.12
N LEU A 751 22.98 -12.85 -3.89
CA LEU A 751 22.75 -13.64 -2.68
C LEU A 751 23.45 -14.99 -2.88
N ILE A 752 24.48 -15.23 -2.06
CA ILE A 752 25.26 -16.47 -2.07
C ILE A 752 24.63 -17.45 -1.08
N ARG A 753 24.54 -18.72 -1.47
CA ARG A 753 24.16 -19.84 -0.59
C ARG A 753 25.32 -20.82 -0.47
N LYS A 754 25.56 -21.35 0.74
CA LYS A 754 26.67 -22.27 1.07
C LYS A 754 26.17 -23.44 1.91
N LEU A 755 26.53 -24.67 1.55
CA LEU A 755 26.13 -25.85 2.32
C LEU A 755 26.86 -25.94 3.66
N ALA A 756 26.17 -26.44 4.69
CA ALA A 756 26.78 -26.83 5.95
C ALA A 756 27.85 -27.92 5.71
N ASN A 757 28.97 -27.82 6.44
CA ASN A 757 30.14 -28.73 6.39
C ASN A 757 31.14 -28.53 5.23
N PHE A 758 31.28 -27.33 4.66
CA PHE A 758 32.28 -27.01 3.62
C PHE A 758 33.76 -27.23 4.04
N HIS A 759 34.04 -27.49 5.32
CA HIS A 759 35.39 -27.82 5.84
C HIS A 759 35.98 -29.16 5.36
N ARG A 760 35.21 -30.03 4.67
CA ARG A 760 35.78 -31.22 4.02
C ARG A 760 36.20 -30.91 2.58
N ASN A 761 37.46 -31.20 2.24
CA ASN A 761 38.15 -30.92 0.97
C ASN A 761 37.61 -31.63 -0.30
N LYS A 762 36.29 -31.85 -0.41
CA LYS A 762 35.62 -32.27 -1.64
C LYS A 762 34.69 -31.17 -2.09
N LYS A 763 35.15 -30.28 -2.98
CA LYS A 763 34.26 -29.49 -3.84
C LYS A 763 33.50 -30.48 -4.74
N PRO A 764 32.19 -30.71 -4.60
CA PRO A 764 31.44 -31.42 -5.62
C PRO A 764 31.30 -30.44 -6.79
N LYS A 765 31.96 -30.72 -7.92
CA LYS A 765 32.01 -29.76 -9.04
C LYS A 765 30.63 -29.42 -9.64
N ASN A 766 29.62 -30.27 -9.41
CA ASN A 766 28.27 -30.16 -9.95
C ASN A 766 27.16 -30.22 -8.86
N ASP A 767 27.33 -29.56 -7.72
CA ASP A 767 26.26 -29.49 -6.70
C ASP A 767 25.25 -28.37 -7.05
N PRO A 768 23.97 -28.69 -7.33
CA PRO A 768 22.96 -27.72 -7.75
C PRO A 768 22.59 -26.67 -6.68
N MET A 769 23.03 -26.83 -5.43
CA MET A 769 22.73 -25.91 -4.32
C MET A 769 23.84 -24.88 -4.02
N ASN A 770 25.04 -24.98 -4.61
CA ASN A 770 26.03 -23.88 -4.64
C ASN A 770 25.65 -22.81 -5.68
N LYS A 771 24.42 -22.27 -5.58
CA LYS A 771 23.81 -21.41 -6.59
C LYS A 771 23.82 -19.95 -6.13
N GLU A 772 24.74 -19.16 -6.69
CA GLU A 772 24.63 -17.70 -6.68
C GLU A 772 23.31 -17.28 -7.33
N THR A 773 22.54 -16.46 -6.62
CA THR A 773 21.27 -15.93 -7.12
C THR A 773 21.39 -14.41 -7.15
N ARG A 774 21.27 -13.80 -8.33
CA ARG A 774 21.20 -12.33 -8.44
C ARG A 774 20.04 -11.82 -7.59
N ILE A 775 20.24 -10.76 -6.82
CA ILE A 775 19.29 -10.35 -5.79
C ILE A 775 17.91 -9.98 -6.36
N HIS A 776 17.83 -9.46 -7.60
CA HIS A 776 16.54 -9.21 -8.27
C HIS A 776 15.66 -10.46 -8.47
N ARG A 777 16.23 -11.67 -8.34
CA ARG A 777 15.52 -12.97 -8.41
C ARG A 777 15.20 -13.56 -7.04
N ALA A 778 15.63 -12.91 -5.96
CA ALA A 778 15.39 -13.33 -4.58
C ALA A 778 14.42 -12.40 -3.84
N PHE A 779 14.05 -11.26 -4.43
CA PHE A 779 13.00 -10.40 -3.88
C PHE A 779 11.64 -11.09 -3.93
N PHE A 780 10.85 -10.95 -2.86
CA PHE A 780 9.46 -11.42 -2.78
C PHE A 780 9.24 -12.92 -3.04
N LYS A 781 10.26 -13.78 -2.87
CA LYS A 781 10.19 -15.24 -3.15
C LYS A 781 10.20 -16.10 -1.86
N PRO A 782 9.10 -16.13 -1.07
CA PRO A 782 9.04 -16.86 0.19
C PRO A 782 9.10 -18.39 0.01
N ASP A 783 8.65 -18.90 -1.14
CA ASP A 783 8.73 -20.31 -1.53
C ASP A 783 10.17 -20.86 -1.54
N LEU A 784 11.18 -19.99 -1.59
CA LEU A 784 12.58 -20.40 -1.50
C LEU A 784 12.96 -20.84 -0.09
N LEU A 785 12.35 -20.29 0.97
CA LEU A 785 12.72 -20.58 2.35
C LEU A 785 12.38 -22.01 2.78
N SER A 786 11.21 -22.51 2.35
CA SER A 786 10.68 -23.84 2.70
C SER A 786 11.43 -24.98 2.00
N LYS A 787 12.25 -24.68 0.97
CA LYS A 787 13.05 -25.66 0.24
C LYS A 787 14.22 -26.15 1.12
N THR A 788 14.50 -27.44 1.02
CA THR A 788 15.47 -28.16 1.87
C THR A 788 16.82 -27.44 1.96
N ASN A 789 17.28 -27.19 3.19
CA ASN A 789 18.56 -26.55 3.53
C ASN A 789 18.72 -25.08 3.06
N VAL A 790 17.67 -24.40 2.58
CA VAL A 790 17.81 -22.99 2.15
C VAL A 790 18.07 -22.06 3.33
N LEU A 791 17.37 -22.22 4.47
CA LEU A 791 17.59 -21.42 5.68
C LEU A 791 19.07 -21.45 6.13
N ASP A 792 19.61 -22.64 6.42
CA ASP A 792 21.01 -22.82 6.81
C ASP A 792 21.99 -22.28 5.76
N SER A 793 21.70 -22.52 4.47
CA SER A 793 22.64 -22.16 3.41
C SER A 793 22.68 -20.67 3.10
N VAL A 794 21.59 -19.94 3.36
CA VAL A 794 21.58 -18.47 3.35
C VAL A 794 22.37 -17.94 4.55
N LEU A 795 22.20 -18.49 5.75
CA LEU A 795 22.95 -18.05 6.94
C LEU A 795 24.48 -18.22 6.78
N LEU A 796 24.90 -19.40 6.30
CA LEU A 796 26.31 -19.65 5.98
C LEU A 796 26.79 -18.79 4.81
N GLY A 797 25.94 -18.54 3.82
CA GLY A 797 26.21 -17.62 2.72
C GLY A 797 26.50 -16.20 3.21
N LEU A 798 25.65 -15.65 4.07
CA LEU A 798 25.81 -14.33 4.68
C LEU A 798 27.06 -14.23 5.57
N ALA A 799 27.35 -15.28 6.35
CA ALA A 799 28.55 -15.34 7.19
C ALA A 799 29.87 -15.39 6.39
N MET A 800 29.85 -16.04 5.23
CA MET A 800 31.06 -16.24 4.39
C MET A 800 31.27 -15.18 3.31
N THR A 801 30.30 -14.28 3.09
CA THR A 801 30.34 -13.31 1.97
C THR A 801 30.64 -11.91 2.50
N PRO A 802 31.71 -11.24 2.02
CA PRO A 802 31.96 -9.84 2.38
C PRO A 802 30.83 -8.94 1.90
N LEU A 803 30.45 -7.95 2.70
CA LEU A 803 29.57 -6.86 2.25
C LEU A 803 30.19 -6.14 1.04
N LYS A 804 29.34 -5.55 0.19
CA LYS A 804 29.84 -4.64 -0.85
C LYS A 804 30.53 -3.48 -0.17
N LYS A 805 31.75 -3.14 -0.58
CA LYS A 805 32.45 -1.95 -0.08
C LYS A 805 31.67 -0.69 -0.49
N ALA A 806 31.40 0.18 0.49
CA ALA A 806 30.85 1.51 0.26
C ALA A 806 31.96 2.42 -0.31
N LEU A 807 32.08 2.46 -1.64
CA LEU A 807 32.97 3.36 -2.36
C LEU A 807 32.11 4.43 -3.05
N PRO A 808 32.39 5.75 -2.84
CA PRO A 808 31.67 6.82 -3.53
C PRO A 808 31.63 6.67 -5.05
N GLU A 809 32.68 6.10 -5.67
CA GLU A 809 32.79 5.87 -7.11
C GLU A 809 31.87 4.75 -7.63
N GLN A 810 31.36 3.90 -6.75
CA GLN A 810 30.50 2.76 -7.05
C GLN A 810 29.46 2.60 -5.93
N ALA A 811 28.74 3.70 -5.63
CA ALA A 811 27.94 3.80 -4.41
C ALA A 811 26.91 2.66 -4.26
N ILE A 812 26.11 2.40 -5.29
CA ILE A 812 25.02 1.42 -5.25
C ILE A 812 25.14 0.44 -6.44
N THR A 813 24.65 -0.79 -6.26
CA THR A 813 24.67 -1.83 -7.29
C THR A 813 23.58 -1.62 -8.35
N ASP A 814 23.87 -1.98 -9.62
CA ASP A 814 22.90 -1.97 -10.72
C ASP A 814 21.69 -2.88 -10.48
N GLU A 815 21.82 -3.86 -9.59
CA GLU A 815 20.72 -4.69 -9.13
C GLU A 815 19.66 -3.92 -8.31
N LEU A 816 20.01 -2.76 -7.75
CA LEU A 816 19.12 -1.88 -6.98
C LEU A 816 18.78 -0.57 -7.73
N THR A 817 19.60 -0.10 -8.68
CA THR A 817 19.32 1.12 -9.46
C THR A 817 18.66 0.84 -10.82
N GLU A 818 18.82 -0.38 -11.37
CA GLU A 818 18.28 -0.74 -12.70
C GLU A 818 17.36 -1.98 -12.68
N ARG A 819 17.29 -2.71 -11.56
CA ARG A 819 16.58 -4.01 -11.48
C ARG A 819 15.77 -4.20 -10.20
N LEU A 820 15.58 -3.16 -9.39
CA LEU A 820 14.78 -3.28 -8.18
C LEU A 820 13.37 -3.74 -8.55
N PHE A 821 12.97 -4.89 -7.99
CA PHE A 821 11.67 -5.52 -8.20
C PHE A 821 11.31 -5.80 -9.67
N LYS A 822 12.30 -6.00 -10.55
CA LYS A 822 12.11 -6.26 -12.00
C LYS A 822 11.23 -7.48 -12.34
N LEU A 823 11.16 -8.48 -11.45
CA LEU A 823 10.25 -9.62 -11.64
C LEU A 823 8.84 -9.37 -11.09
N SER A 824 8.66 -8.28 -10.34
CA SER A 824 7.47 -8.03 -9.52
C SER A 824 6.66 -6.82 -9.94
N ARG A 825 7.23 -5.98 -10.79
CA ARG A 825 6.63 -4.77 -11.35
C ARG A 825 6.93 -4.70 -12.84
N TYR A 826 6.02 -4.10 -13.60
CA TYR A 826 6.20 -3.88 -15.04
C TYR A 826 7.40 -2.97 -15.32
N THR A 827 7.47 -1.82 -14.64
CA THR A 827 8.64 -0.94 -14.62
C THR A 827 9.59 -1.35 -13.49
N PRO A 828 10.86 -1.70 -13.76
CA PRO A 828 11.86 -1.86 -12.72
C PRO A 828 12.12 -0.52 -12.02
N LEU A 829 12.24 -0.57 -10.70
CA LEU A 829 12.47 0.62 -9.90
C LEU A 829 13.97 0.95 -9.76
N ASP A 830 14.23 2.16 -9.28
CA ASP A 830 15.56 2.66 -8.94
C ASP A 830 15.57 3.11 -7.47
N LEU A 831 16.19 2.31 -6.60
CA LEU A 831 16.25 2.58 -5.18
C LEU A 831 16.98 3.88 -4.83
N ALA A 832 18.01 4.24 -5.60
CA ALA A 832 18.81 5.43 -5.35
C ALA A 832 17.98 6.69 -5.64
N SER A 833 17.29 6.70 -6.79
CA SER A 833 16.38 7.78 -7.17
C SER A 833 15.19 7.88 -6.22
N ILE A 834 14.62 6.74 -5.78
CA ILE A 834 13.56 6.72 -4.76
C ILE A 834 14.04 7.30 -3.43
N ASN A 835 15.28 7.05 -2.99
CA ASN A 835 15.81 7.64 -1.76
C ASN A 835 16.00 9.16 -1.86
N ILE A 836 16.47 9.66 -3.01
CA ILE A 836 16.57 11.11 -3.29
C ILE A 836 15.18 11.75 -3.28
N GLN A 837 14.24 11.18 -4.04
CA GLN A 837 12.87 11.66 -4.14
C GLN A 837 12.14 11.62 -2.77
N ARG A 838 12.40 10.59 -1.96
CA ARG A 838 11.87 10.47 -0.59
C ARG A 838 12.44 11.52 0.37
N GLY A 839 13.73 11.87 0.23
CA GLY A 839 14.33 12.99 0.96
C GLY A 839 13.64 14.33 0.67
N ARG A 840 13.21 14.55 -0.58
CA ARG A 840 12.45 15.74 -1.00
C ARG A 840 11.00 15.70 -0.54
N ASP A 841 10.32 14.55 -0.70
CA ASP A 841 8.95 14.29 -0.21
C ASP A 841 8.78 14.58 1.30
N HIS A 842 9.78 14.17 2.09
CA HIS A 842 9.87 14.42 3.52
C HIS A 842 10.45 15.80 3.89
N ALA A 843 10.75 16.65 2.89
CA ALA A 843 11.31 17.98 3.06
C ALA A 843 12.55 18.04 3.96
N LEU A 844 13.51 17.13 3.75
CA LEU A 844 14.79 17.21 4.45
C LEU A 844 15.55 18.49 4.00
N PRO A 845 16.06 19.29 4.95
CA PRO A 845 17.02 20.35 4.66
C PRO A 845 18.23 19.85 3.85
N ASP A 846 18.89 20.78 3.17
CA ASP A 846 20.08 20.49 2.38
C ASP A 846 21.27 20.01 3.22
N TYR A 847 22.25 19.43 2.54
CA TYR A 847 23.47 18.89 3.14
C TYR A 847 24.20 19.87 4.07
N ASN A 848 24.25 21.18 3.75
CA ASN A 848 24.99 22.14 4.56
C ASN A 848 24.30 22.47 5.89
N GLN A 849 22.96 22.46 5.94
CA GLN A 849 22.24 22.59 7.22
C GLN A 849 22.56 21.41 8.16
N TRP A 850 22.66 20.20 7.61
CA TRP A 850 23.03 19.01 8.38
C TRP A 850 24.51 18.98 8.77
N ARG A 851 25.43 19.49 7.92
CA ARG A 851 26.82 19.76 8.31
C ARG A 851 26.86 20.70 9.52
N LYS A 852 26.15 21.83 9.47
CA LYS A 852 26.07 22.81 10.57
C LYS A 852 25.52 22.18 11.86
N PHE A 853 24.43 21.41 11.77
CA PHE A 853 23.86 20.66 12.90
C PHE A 853 24.91 19.73 13.54
N CYS A 854 25.72 19.06 12.72
CA CYS A 854 26.79 18.17 13.15
C CYS A 854 28.10 18.88 13.55
N GLY A 855 28.12 20.21 13.68
CA GLY A 855 29.32 20.98 14.03
C GLY A 855 30.39 21.03 12.93
N LEU A 856 30.05 20.65 11.69
CA LEU A 856 30.93 20.72 10.53
C LEU A 856 30.76 22.08 9.83
N LYS A 857 31.86 22.62 9.28
CA LYS A 857 31.85 23.86 8.50
C LYS A 857 30.92 23.72 7.28
N MET A 858 30.00 24.67 7.06
CA MET A 858 29.22 24.75 5.83
C MET A 858 30.15 25.03 4.64
N ALA A 859 29.89 24.38 3.50
CA ALA A 859 30.70 24.49 2.29
C ALA A 859 30.12 25.51 1.30
N ASN A 860 30.91 26.48 0.87
CA ASN A 860 30.54 27.43 -0.18
C ASN A 860 31.06 26.96 -1.56
N ASN A 861 32.24 26.32 -1.59
CA ASN A 861 32.78 25.69 -2.80
C ASN A 861 32.99 24.18 -2.59
N PHE A 862 32.59 23.37 -3.57
CA PHE A 862 32.86 21.93 -3.56
C PHE A 862 34.36 21.64 -3.39
N ASP A 863 35.23 22.28 -4.18
CA ASP A 863 36.64 21.89 -4.23
C ASP A 863 37.48 22.33 -3.03
N ASP A 864 37.17 23.48 -2.42
CA ASP A 864 37.94 23.99 -1.29
C ASP A 864 37.43 23.48 0.06
N ASP A 865 36.11 23.45 0.24
CA ASP A 865 35.48 23.16 1.54
C ASP A 865 35.14 21.67 1.73
N LEU A 866 34.94 20.88 0.66
CA LEU A 866 34.56 19.45 0.77
C LEU A 866 35.68 18.47 0.42
N LYS A 867 36.92 18.93 0.17
CA LYS A 867 38.03 18.06 -0.25
C LYS A 867 38.49 17.03 0.78
N TYR A 868 38.14 17.20 2.06
CA TYR A 868 38.53 16.28 3.14
C TYR A 868 37.48 15.19 3.36
N GLU A 869 36.21 15.54 3.25
CA GLU A 869 35.07 14.64 3.40
C GLU A 869 34.75 13.92 2.08
N ILE A 870 34.77 14.59 0.94
CA ILE A 870 34.60 14.01 -0.40
C ILE A 870 35.95 14.12 -1.15
N LYS A 871 36.84 13.18 -0.89
CA LYS A 871 38.26 13.24 -1.34
C LYS A 871 38.40 13.16 -2.86
N ASN A 872 37.52 12.42 -3.54
CA ASN A 872 37.57 12.24 -4.99
C ASN A 872 37.14 13.51 -5.73
N ARG A 873 38.08 14.16 -6.42
CA ARG A 873 37.84 15.37 -7.22
C ARG A 873 36.78 15.17 -8.31
N ASN A 874 36.78 14.05 -9.02
CA ASN A 874 35.83 13.79 -10.10
C ASN A 874 34.39 13.72 -9.59
N ILE A 875 34.19 13.25 -8.34
CA ILE A 875 32.89 13.25 -7.68
C ILE A 875 32.46 14.67 -7.32
N ARG A 876 33.37 15.49 -6.79
CA ARG A 876 33.10 16.92 -6.52
C ARG A 876 32.75 17.69 -7.79
N GLU A 877 33.47 17.46 -8.88
CA GLU A 877 33.18 18.07 -10.19
C GLU A 877 31.81 17.63 -10.75
N LYS A 878 31.45 16.35 -10.62
CA LYS A 878 30.10 15.86 -10.97
C LYS A 878 29.00 16.49 -10.10
N LEU A 879 29.20 16.56 -8.78
CA LEU A 879 28.26 17.20 -7.85
C LEU A 879 28.08 18.69 -8.20
N LYS A 880 29.16 19.41 -8.47
CA LYS A 880 29.16 20.80 -8.94
C LYS A 880 28.39 20.96 -10.25
N LYS A 881 28.59 20.07 -11.22
CA LYS A 881 27.87 20.07 -12.50
C LYS A 881 26.36 19.80 -12.34
N LEU A 882 25.97 18.93 -11.39
CA LEU A 882 24.58 18.51 -11.20
C LEU A 882 23.77 19.45 -10.31
N TYR A 883 24.37 19.98 -9.24
CA TYR A 883 23.68 20.77 -8.21
C TYR A 883 24.03 22.27 -8.24
N GLY A 884 25.10 22.67 -8.94
CA GLY A 884 25.61 24.03 -8.99
C GLY A 884 26.33 24.46 -7.70
N HIS A 885 25.65 24.39 -6.56
CA HIS A 885 26.10 24.87 -5.26
C HIS A 885 25.87 23.83 -4.14
N PRO A 886 26.72 23.72 -3.10
CA PRO A 886 26.56 22.73 -2.03
C PRO A 886 25.22 22.78 -1.27
N ASN A 887 24.61 23.97 -1.12
CA ASN A 887 23.27 24.14 -0.52
C ASN A 887 22.14 23.45 -1.31
N ASN A 888 22.37 22.99 -2.53
CA ASN A 888 21.35 22.29 -3.33
C ASN A 888 21.42 20.77 -3.19
N VAL A 889 22.51 20.24 -2.60
CA VAL A 889 22.76 18.79 -2.57
C VAL A 889 21.82 18.12 -1.57
N ASP A 890 21.06 17.12 -2.06
CA ASP A 890 20.22 16.26 -1.22
C ASP A 890 21.10 15.51 -0.20
N LEU A 891 20.72 15.57 1.09
CA LEU A 891 21.50 14.97 2.19
C LEU A 891 21.90 13.51 1.92
N TYR A 892 20.97 12.71 1.38
CA TYR A 892 21.24 11.29 1.10
C TYR A 892 22.42 11.12 0.14
N VAL A 893 22.51 11.96 -0.90
CA VAL A 893 23.58 11.90 -1.91
C VAL A 893 24.91 12.31 -1.28
N ALA A 894 24.95 13.45 -0.58
CA ALA A 894 26.18 13.90 0.06
C ALA A 894 26.71 12.89 1.09
N GLY A 895 25.84 12.37 1.96
CA GLY A 895 26.24 11.46 3.04
C GLY A 895 26.79 10.09 2.58
N ILE A 896 26.42 9.62 1.38
CA ILE A 896 27.03 8.42 0.76
C ILE A 896 28.24 8.73 -0.14
N MET A 897 28.47 10.01 -0.48
CA MET A 897 29.67 10.47 -1.19
C MET A 897 30.81 10.83 -0.24
N GLU A 898 30.52 11.12 1.04
CA GLU A 898 31.52 11.28 2.08
C GLU A 898 32.33 9.99 2.30
N ASN A 899 33.66 10.10 2.30
CA ASN A 899 34.55 9.03 2.67
C ASN A 899 34.45 8.72 4.17
N SER A 900 34.36 7.44 4.52
CA SER A 900 34.42 6.97 5.90
C SER A 900 35.85 6.92 6.44
N ASP A 901 35.96 6.81 7.77
CA ASP A 901 37.22 6.47 8.46
C ASP A 901 37.52 4.96 8.25
N HIS A 902 38.76 4.53 8.53
CA HIS A 902 39.18 3.14 8.29
C HIS A 902 38.34 2.09 9.06
N ASP A 903 37.90 2.45 10.27
CA ASP A 903 37.10 1.62 11.18
C ASP A 903 35.58 1.91 11.11
N ALA A 904 35.12 2.67 10.11
CA ALA A 904 33.72 3.07 9.95
C ALA A 904 33.19 2.81 8.53
N MET A 905 31.86 2.62 8.42
CA MET A 905 31.17 2.47 7.13
C MET A 905 30.52 3.76 6.62
N VAL A 906 30.53 4.84 7.41
CA VAL A 906 29.86 6.12 7.08
C VAL A 906 30.77 7.34 7.23
N GLY A 907 30.51 8.35 6.40
CA GLY A 907 31.11 9.68 6.49
C GLY A 907 30.75 10.44 7.78
N PRO A 908 31.44 11.55 8.09
CA PRO A 908 31.25 12.30 9.33
C PRO A 908 29.81 12.79 9.55
N THR A 909 29.08 13.22 8.50
CA THR A 909 27.71 13.74 8.65
C THR A 909 26.73 12.63 9.02
N PHE A 910 26.75 11.50 8.29
CA PHE A 910 25.91 10.34 8.62
C PHE A 910 26.27 9.72 9.97
N ARG A 911 27.55 9.67 10.33
CA ARG A 911 28.01 9.20 11.64
C ARG A 911 27.41 10.00 12.79
N CYS A 912 27.43 11.32 12.67
CA CYS A 912 26.79 12.23 13.63
C CYS A 912 25.31 11.90 13.80
N LEU A 913 24.54 11.83 12.70
CA LEU A 913 23.10 11.59 12.73
C LEU A 913 22.72 10.18 13.25
N ILE A 914 23.53 9.17 12.92
CA ILE A 914 23.35 7.80 13.42
C ILE A 914 23.64 7.73 14.92
N VAL A 915 24.78 8.27 15.37
CA VAL A 915 25.13 8.29 16.81
C VAL A 915 24.11 9.09 17.63
N ASP A 916 23.63 10.21 17.11
CA ASP A 916 22.59 11.02 17.72
C ASP A 916 21.27 10.24 17.93
N GLN A 917 20.79 9.52 16.91
CA GLN A 917 19.60 8.67 17.07
C GLN A 917 19.83 7.51 18.03
N PHE A 918 20.94 6.79 17.92
CA PHE A 918 21.24 5.67 18.82
C PHE A 918 21.46 6.14 20.27
N ARG A 919 21.95 7.37 20.50
CA ARG A 919 21.98 7.94 21.86
C ARG A 919 20.57 8.13 22.40
N ARG A 920 19.65 8.73 21.63
CA ARG A 920 18.26 8.93 22.06
C ARG A 920 17.52 7.62 22.31
N LEU A 921 17.71 6.62 21.45
CA LEU A 921 17.13 5.28 21.61
C LEU A 921 17.64 4.51 22.83
N ARG A 922 18.86 4.82 23.30
CA ARG A 922 19.45 4.21 24.49
C ARG A 922 19.06 4.94 25.77
N ASP A 923 19.22 6.26 25.75
CA ASP A 923 19.10 7.11 26.94
C ASP A 923 17.64 7.46 27.24
N GLY A 924 16.76 7.49 26.22
CA GLY A 924 15.33 7.76 26.36
C GLY A 924 14.42 6.51 26.42
N ASP A 925 14.98 5.31 26.58
CA ASP A 925 14.22 4.06 26.71
C ASP A 925 14.28 3.54 28.16
N ARG A 926 13.12 3.54 28.84
CA ARG A 926 12.95 3.07 30.22
C ARG A 926 13.26 1.58 30.38
N PHE A 927 13.14 0.80 29.31
CA PHE A 927 13.33 -0.64 29.29
C PHE A 927 14.62 -1.07 28.59
N PHE A 928 15.53 -0.13 28.30
CA PHE A 928 16.86 -0.46 27.79
C PHE A 928 17.59 -1.44 28.73
N TYR A 929 18.25 -2.45 28.19
CA TYR A 929 18.68 -3.63 28.95
C TYR A 929 19.67 -3.35 30.10
N LEU A 930 20.41 -2.23 30.05
CA LEU A 930 21.30 -1.78 31.13
C LEU A 930 20.61 -0.90 32.19
N ASN A 931 19.34 -0.56 32.01
CA ASN A 931 18.64 0.29 32.97
C ASN A 931 18.33 -0.48 34.27
N ARG A 932 18.51 0.18 35.41
CA ARG A 932 18.36 -0.46 36.72
C ARG A 932 16.91 -0.91 36.93
N GLY A 933 16.73 -2.15 37.36
CA GLY A 933 15.42 -2.75 37.61
C GLY A 933 14.76 -3.39 36.37
N VAL A 934 15.34 -3.27 35.17
CA VAL A 934 14.85 -4.03 34.00
C VAL A 934 15.21 -5.51 34.11
N PHE A 935 16.45 -5.80 34.47
CA PHE A 935 16.95 -7.14 34.80
C PHE A 935 17.69 -7.11 36.15
N THR A 936 17.81 -8.26 36.80
CA THR A 936 18.72 -8.44 37.94
C THR A 936 20.19 -8.53 37.47
N ASP A 937 21.15 -8.30 38.36
CA ASP A 937 22.57 -8.40 38.02
C ASP A 937 22.97 -9.80 37.52
N GLU A 938 22.33 -10.86 38.04
CA GLU A 938 22.54 -12.23 37.54
C GLU A 938 21.97 -12.45 36.13
N GLN A 939 20.76 -11.95 35.87
CA GLN A 939 20.13 -12.00 34.54
C GLN A 939 20.93 -11.21 33.51
N LEU A 940 21.36 -9.99 33.85
CA LEU A 940 22.17 -9.14 32.98
C LEU A 940 23.50 -9.82 32.65
N LYS A 941 24.18 -10.40 33.65
CA LYS A 941 25.40 -11.18 33.44
C LYS A 941 25.19 -12.41 32.54
N GLN A 942 24.04 -13.07 32.59
CA GLN A 942 23.70 -14.13 31.65
C GLN A 942 23.50 -13.58 30.23
N LEU A 943 22.73 -12.50 30.08
CA LEU A 943 22.46 -11.86 28.79
C LEU A 943 23.74 -11.41 28.09
N GLU A 944 24.63 -10.68 28.77
CA GLU A 944 25.84 -10.13 28.16
C GLU A 944 26.84 -11.22 27.75
N ASN A 945 27.02 -12.27 28.56
CA ASN A 945 27.99 -13.34 28.28
C ASN A 945 27.51 -14.32 27.20
N THR A 946 26.20 -14.53 27.04
CA THR A 946 25.65 -15.60 26.18
C THR A 946 25.07 -15.08 24.87
N THR A 947 24.67 -13.80 24.80
CA THR A 947 24.11 -13.20 23.59
C THR A 947 25.21 -12.88 22.57
N THR A 948 25.19 -13.56 21.43
CA THR A 948 25.85 -13.15 20.19
C THR A 948 24.99 -13.58 19.00
N LEU A 949 25.12 -12.93 17.83
CA LEU A 949 24.41 -13.36 16.63
C LEU A 949 24.80 -14.79 16.22
N SER A 950 26.07 -15.17 16.43
CA SER A 950 26.57 -16.52 16.18
C SER A 950 25.95 -17.58 17.09
N ALA A 951 25.81 -17.30 18.39
CA ALA A 951 25.12 -18.20 19.32
C ALA A 951 23.64 -18.35 18.95
N LEU A 952 22.97 -17.24 18.61
CA LEU A 952 21.58 -17.24 18.14
C LEU A 952 21.38 -18.13 16.90
N ILE A 953 22.27 -18.01 15.90
CA ILE A 953 22.24 -18.82 14.69
C ILE A 953 22.48 -20.29 15.01
N CYS A 954 23.50 -20.62 15.82
CA CYS A 954 23.78 -21.98 16.27
C CYS A 954 22.59 -22.63 17.00
N GLN A 955 21.84 -21.88 17.81
CA GLN A 955 20.70 -22.38 18.58
C GLN A 955 19.42 -22.56 17.76
N ASN A 956 19.27 -21.82 16.65
CA ASN A 956 17.98 -21.73 15.91
C ASN A 956 18.05 -22.19 14.43
N SER A 957 19.22 -22.54 13.92
CA SER A 957 19.40 -23.19 12.60
C SER A 957 18.93 -24.66 12.59
N ASP A 958 18.83 -25.28 11.40
CA ASP A 958 18.45 -26.70 11.30
C ASP A 958 19.65 -27.65 11.47
N ASN A 959 20.80 -27.37 10.82
CA ASN A 959 21.94 -28.30 10.74
C ASN A 959 23.33 -27.65 10.94
N ILE A 960 23.42 -26.37 11.34
CA ILE A 960 24.72 -25.71 11.52
C ILE A 960 25.35 -26.22 12.81
N LYS A 961 26.45 -26.97 12.69
CA LYS A 961 27.22 -27.53 13.84
C LYS A 961 28.47 -26.71 14.18
N THR A 962 28.87 -25.80 13.29
CA THR A 962 30.06 -24.94 13.40
C THR A 962 29.76 -23.58 12.80
N PHE A 963 30.10 -22.50 13.50
CA PHE A 963 29.85 -21.13 13.05
C PHE A 963 30.95 -20.16 13.50
N LEU A 964 30.88 -18.91 13.05
CA LEU A 964 31.90 -17.90 13.30
C LEU A 964 31.96 -17.49 14.77
N ASN A 965 33.16 -17.50 15.35
CA ASN A 965 33.43 -16.96 16.69
C ASN A 965 33.56 -15.43 16.65
N GLY A 966 32.41 -14.76 16.58
CA GLY A 966 32.30 -13.31 16.42
C GLY A 966 31.16 -12.93 15.49
N SER A 967 30.57 -11.76 15.71
CA SER A 967 29.48 -11.22 14.89
C SER A 967 30.00 -10.11 13.97
N PHE A 968 29.47 -10.00 12.76
CA PHE A 968 29.77 -8.94 11.76
C PHE A 968 31.23 -8.80 11.29
N GLN A 969 32.10 -9.76 11.62
CA GLN A 969 33.49 -9.81 11.13
C GLN A 969 33.69 -10.96 10.14
N LEU A 970 34.57 -10.76 9.15
CA LEU A 970 34.96 -11.81 8.21
C LEU A 970 35.93 -12.81 8.87
N PRO A 971 35.82 -14.12 8.56
CA PRO A 971 36.79 -15.11 9.02
C PRO A 971 38.17 -14.87 8.40
N ASN A 972 39.15 -14.51 9.22
CA ASN A 972 40.53 -14.34 8.78
C ASN A 972 41.28 -15.68 8.62
N ASN A 973 40.80 -16.75 9.25
CA ASN A 973 41.42 -18.08 9.21
C ASN A 973 40.41 -19.20 9.56
N TYR A 974 40.85 -20.46 9.48
CA TYR A 974 40.03 -21.61 9.92
C TYR A 974 39.69 -21.59 11.42
N HIS A 975 40.55 -21.02 12.28
CA HIS A 975 40.29 -20.88 13.72
C HIS A 975 39.17 -19.88 14.06
N SER A 976 38.72 -19.09 13.07
CA SER A 976 37.54 -18.22 13.20
C SER A 976 36.23 -19.02 13.30
N TRP A 977 36.24 -20.33 13.05
CA TRP A 977 35.07 -21.22 13.16
C TRP A 977 35.17 -22.11 14.40
N ILE A 978 34.15 -22.05 15.25
CA ILE A 978 34.03 -22.91 16.44
C ILE A 978 32.78 -23.78 16.36
N ARG A 979 32.77 -24.90 17.09
CA ARG A 979 31.59 -25.76 17.18
C ARG A 979 30.48 -25.06 17.96
N CYS A 980 29.23 -25.32 17.58
CA CYS A 980 28.07 -24.67 18.19
C CYS A 980 27.88 -25.01 19.69
N ASP A 981 28.38 -26.16 20.14
CA ASP A 981 28.41 -26.57 21.56
C ASP A 981 29.46 -25.83 22.41
N LYS A 982 30.25 -24.92 21.81
CA LYS A 982 31.16 -24.01 22.50
C LYS A 982 30.58 -22.62 22.77
N PHE A 983 29.45 -22.27 22.16
CA PHE A 983 28.73 -21.05 22.57
C PHE A 983 27.97 -21.33 23.87
N GLN A 984 28.18 -20.49 24.88
CA GLN A 984 27.46 -20.60 26.14
C GLN A 984 25.96 -20.33 25.89
N GLN A 985 25.09 -21.19 26.44
CA GLN A 985 23.65 -20.95 26.43
C GLN A 985 23.25 -20.07 27.62
N ILE A 986 22.22 -19.27 27.43
CA ILE A 986 21.58 -18.50 28.52
C ILE A 986 21.03 -19.46 29.58
N ASP A 987 21.48 -19.28 30.82
CA ASP A 987 20.96 -19.99 31.99
C ASP A 987 19.68 -19.29 32.46
N LEU A 988 18.53 -19.88 32.10
CA LEU A 988 17.22 -19.35 32.45
C LEU A 988 16.78 -19.68 33.88
N SER A 989 17.59 -20.40 34.68
CA SER A 989 17.31 -20.56 36.13
C SER A 989 17.41 -19.24 36.91
N LYS A 990 17.84 -18.16 36.25
CA LYS A 990 17.93 -16.79 36.78
C LYS A 990 16.64 -15.98 36.58
N TRP A 991 15.57 -16.58 36.06
CA TRP A 991 14.23 -16.02 35.86
C TRP A 991 13.18 -16.79 36.68
#